data_AF-A0A1E5XSP1-F1
#
_entry.id   AF-A0A1E5XSP1-F1
#
_cell.length_a   1.000
_cell.length_b   1.000
_cell.length_c   1.000
_cell.angle_alpha   90.00
_cell.angle_beta   90.00
_cell.angle_gamma   90.00
#
_symmetry.space_group_name_H-M   'P 1'
#
loop_
_entity.id
_entity.type
_entity.pdbx_description
1 polymer ?
#
loop_
_entity_poly.entity_id
_entity_poly.type
_entity_poly.pdbx_seq_one_letter_code
_entity_poly.pdbx_strand_id
1 'polypeptide(L)'
;MTTDAREPALATRHPWFLELYAELLRDPSAAAPQIAVRLAAADPTDPIEAALSLYLAALAGDLTLLRSTKAAALRAAITTRLERELSPNQNQTTDTWVVALWAAALRETNHLARDESTTRLVGRVKNHVYANHVRLGALMSSSDKATLTFDVLLAAVPFGLFDCEDLVLVDAVRTLTAPERLASATAADRQLLAWYYAEQGSYAKSRKLLADVPAPIVALRLKALGQLEARFIRHAPDGNGNRYEPLLEERFPKLITDADEVIVRAQASPLSADEPLELIVGATAIAGSFKGDCWEFILPRTPAGSLVEYGIRFTEHPEVAQGPFVYETLRRRQRGSAPVRVTVSDGRLDITPGVGDTTTFPLQLGVATLTDISWLEARDGAIREISATLTHPPCGWYGFGERYNALNQAGNRVDQFLYNQYKEQGLRTYMPMPVGYTDAGFGLHLATDSYSWFDLGIAGETRLGVEAGHLTIDLLTGPVAAQVSQFMALTGDPEPVPAWALGPWMSSNNWDSEAEVRKQVALTLEHQIPATVLVIEAWSDEATFYIFNDAQYAEKPGAEAFTCADFSFPEWGRWPDPKGLAAHLHDNDLRLILWQIPIIKQSPALKHLQKRNDENHFFAEGFGVKHPDGTPLRLPEGWFKDSLLLDFTNPAGRDWWFSKRQYLIDELGVDGFKTDGGEMVWGKDLAFADGRTGLEHRNAYPRDYISAYYRFAQQNGGICFSRAGYTGAQTFPAHWAGDERSTWDAFKRSILAGLSAGMSGVIFWGWDLGGFSGEVPSAELYVRSAAMACFCPIMQYHAESKAEFNQDRTPWNIAERSGDARALTGYRYFANLRMSLMPYLQREAAWCVAEKQPLLRAMLLDFEDDHRAIGLWDQYLFGRDLLVAPIIREGETAREVYLPKGRWWHLFQNRWYDGGQTHQVASPLEEIPVFLRQGAALPLAFHHEARLGASMPADIDAPGIAVLLIAGLEPGAGLRHDGLEIAVSDGVVRVTSQRTRPIKLVFANPPAGLELNGMLQPASTLELTGTELTMFDLPAVRSPQQPAT
;
A
#
# COMPACT_ATOMS: atom_id res chain seq x y z
N MET A 1 -11.56 41.18 -28.32
CA MET A 1 -10.30 40.87 -29.03
C MET A 1 -9.18 41.71 -28.45
N THR A 2 -8.53 41.18 -27.42
CA THR A 2 -7.07 41.28 -27.27
C THR A 2 -6.61 39.85 -27.17
N THR A 3 -5.76 39.42 -28.08
CA THR A 3 -5.06 38.14 -27.94
C THR A 3 -3.99 38.36 -26.88
N ASP A 4 -4.28 38.01 -25.63
CA ASP A 4 -3.21 37.88 -24.62
C ASP A 4 -2.34 36.71 -25.07
N ALA A 5 -1.27 37.08 -25.76
CA ALA A 5 -0.33 36.14 -26.32
C ALA A 5 0.41 35.49 -25.15
N ARG A 6 0.38 34.16 -25.11
CA ARG A 6 1.26 33.38 -24.25
C ARG A 6 2.70 33.82 -24.44
N GLU A 7 3.48 33.77 -23.37
CA GLU A 7 4.89 34.11 -23.45
C GLU A 7 5.59 33.20 -24.47
N PRO A 8 6.43 33.73 -25.39
CA PRO A 8 7.15 32.89 -26.33
C PRO A 8 8.03 31.91 -25.55
N ALA A 9 8.11 30.66 -26.03
CA ALA A 9 8.90 29.62 -25.38
C ALA A 9 10.30 30.13 -25.01
N LEU A 10 10.81 29.71 -23.85
CA LEU A 10 12.08 30.18 -23.27
C LEU A 10 13.24 30.18 -24.29
N ALA A 11 13.33 29.14 -25.13
CA ALA A 11 14.33 29.01 -26.19
C ALA A 11 14.20 30.04 -27.33
N THR A 12 13.03 30.64 -27.54
CA THR A 12 12.77 31.67 -28.55
C THR A 12 13.06 33.08 -28.04
N ARG A 13 12.63 33.42 -26.81
CA ARG A 13 12.80 34.77 -26.25
C ARG A 13 14.16 34.97 -25.54
N HIS A 14 14.67 33.94 -24.87
CA HIS A 14 15.93 34.00 -24.10
C HIS A 14 16.88 32.81 -24.41
N PRO A 15 17.25 32.54 -25.68
CA PRO A 15 18.14 31.43 -26.04
C PRO A 15 19.47 31.44 -25.28
N TRP A 16 19.99 32.64 -24.98
CA TRP A 16 21.21 32.86 -24.21
C TRP A 16 21.20 32.19 -22.83
N PHE A 17 20.02 31.99 -22.21
CA PHE A 17 19.93 31.37 -20.89
C PHE A 17 20.32 29.90 -20.97
N LEU A 18 19.82 29.17 -21.97
CA LEU A 18 20.12 27.75 -22.16
C LEU A 18 21.60 27.53 -22.55
N GLU A 19 22.15 28.43 -23.36
CA GLU A 19 23.58 28.44 -23.71
C GLU A 19 24.48 28.70 -22.50
N LEU A 20 24.18 29.75 -21.71
CA LEU A 20 24.99 30.13 -20.55
C LEU A 20 24.80 29.15 -19.38
N TYR A 21 23.64 28.52 -19.25
CA TYR A 21 23.43 27.45 -18.29
C TYR A 21 24.20 26.19 -18.68
N ALA A 22 24.25 25.85 -19.98
CA ALA A 22 25.11 24.78 -20.48
C ALA A 22 26.57 25.08 -20.14
N GLU A 23 27.04 26.30 -20.39
CA GLU A 23 28.41 26.68 -20.02
C GLU A 23 28.67 26.59 -18.51
N LEU A 24 27.73 27.03 -17.67
CA LEU A 24 27.83 26.91 -16.21
C LEU A 24 28.01 25.46 -15.73
N LEU A 25 27.32 24.49 -16.36
CA LEU A 25 27.50 23.07 -16.03
C LEU A 25 28.80 22.47 -16.58
N ARG A 26 29.33 23.04 -17.68
CA ARG A 26 30.55 22.57 -18.35
C ARG A 26 31.83 23.08 -17.67
N ASP A 27 31.84 24.37 -17.36
CA ASP A 27 32.95 25.09 -16.75
C ASP A 27 32.38 26.32 -15.99
N PRO A 28 32.11 26.18 -14.67
CA PRO A 28 31.62 27.28 -13.85
C PRO A 28 32.53 28.52 -13.87
N SER A 29 33.84 28.33 -14.06
CA SER A 29 34.82 29.42 -14.04
C SER A 29 34.78 30.26 -15.32
N ALA A 30 34.51 29.64 -16.47
CA ALA A 30 34.30 30.33 -17.75
C ALA A 30 32.93 31.00 -17.85
N ALA A 31 31.90 30.42 -17.22
CA ALA A 31 30.55 30.98 -17.19
C ALA A 31 30.43 32.22 -16.27
N ALA A 32 31.11 32.23 -15.12
CA ALA A 32 30.92 33.24 -14.07
C ALA A 32 31.08 34.70 -14.55
N PRO A 33 32.10 35.08 -15.36
CA PRO A 33 32.21 36.44 -15.89
C PRO A 33 31.02 36.85 -16.78
N GLN A 34 30.51 35.92 -17.58
CA GLN A 34 29.38 36.17 -18.48
C GLN A 34 28.06 36.27 -17.71
N ILE A 35 27.87 35.45 -16.68
CA ILE A 35 26.74 35.55 -15.73
C ILE A 35 26.79 36.89 -14.99
N ALA A 36 27.96 37.35 -14.55
CA ALA A 36 28.12 38.65 -13.92
C ALA A 36 27.74 39.82 -14.85
N VAL A 37 28.16 39.77 -16.12
CA VAL A 37 27.75 40.76 -17.14
C VAL A 37 26.24 40.73 -17.39
N ARG A 38 25.63 39.53 -17.51
CA ARG A 38 24.18 39.38 -17.66
C ARG A 38 23.41 39.95 -16.49
N LEU A 39 23.78 39.61 -15.25
CA LEU A 39 23.14 40.12 -14.05
C LEU A 39 23.26 41.65 -13.94
N ALA A 40 24.42 42.21 -14.29
CA ALA A 40 24.64 43.67 -14.32
C ALA A 40 23.73 44.37 -15.34
N ALA A 41 23.56 43.77 -16.53
CA ALA A 41 22.76 44.31 -17.63
C ALA A 41 21.24 44.16 -17.41
N ALA A 42 20.79 43.02 -16.87
CA ALA A 42 19.37 42.61 -16.79
C ALA A 42 18.42 43.72 -16.33
N ASP A 43 17.34 43.95 -17.08
CA ASP A 43 16.37 45.00 -16.75
C ASP A 43 15.43 44.53 -15.61
N PRO A 44 15.33 45.22 -14.46
CA PRO A 44 14.35 44.89 -13.42
C PRO A 44 12.88 45.01 -13.88
N THR A 45 12.61 45.65 -15.02
CA THR A 45 11.26 45.77 -15.60
C THR A 45 10.88 44.62 -16.53
N ASP A 46 11.84 43.79 -16.98
CA ASP A 46 11.55 42.46 -17.56
C ASP A 46 11.71 41.38 -16.46
N PRO A 47 10.60 40.89 -15.88
CA PRO A 47 10.67 39.96 -14.76
C PRO A 47 11.15 38.56 -15.17
N ILE A 48 11.20 38.23 -16.46
CA ILE A 48 11.73 36.95 -16.97
C ILE A 48 13.26 37.07 -17.08
N GLU A 49 13.78 38.12 -17.74
CA GLU A 49 15.23 38.34 -17.82
C GLU A 49 15.86 38.55 -16.43
N ALA A 50 15.17 39.28 -15.55
CA ALA A 50 15.58 39.45 -14.16
C ALA A 50 15.73 38.11 -13.44
N ALA A 51 14.73 37.23 -13.54
CA ALA A 51 14.73 35.94 -12.85
C ALA A 51 15.71 34.93 -13.46
N LEU A 52 15.83 34.85 -14.78
CA LEU A 52 16.81 33.98 -15.45
C LEU A 52 18.25 34.36 -15.06
N SER A 53 18.55 35.66 -15.05
CA SER A 53 19.88 36.17 -14.68
C SER A 53 20.19 35.92 -13.20
N LEU A 54 19.20 36.13 -12.33
CA LEU A 54 19.33 35.91 -10.89
C LEU A 54 19.48 34.41 -10.56
N TYR A 55 18.74 33.53 -11.25
CA TYR A 55 18.82 32.08 -11.09
C TYR A 55 20.20 31.54 -11.50
N LEU A 56 20.76 31.96 -12.63
CA LEU A 56 22.13 31.58 -13.02
C LEU A 56 23.19 32.10 -12.04
N ALA A 57 23.04 33.34 -11.55
CA ALA A 57 23.94 33.87 -10.52
C ALA A 57 23.86 33.07 -9.21
N ALA A 58 22.68 32.56 -8.84
CA ALA A 58 22.48 31.71 -7.67
C ALA A 58 23.17 30.35 -7.85
N LEU A 59 22.95 29.70 -8.99
CA LEU A 59 23.56 28.41 -9.32
C LEU A 59 25.10 28.49 -9.46
N ALA A 60 25.65 29.64 -9.87
CA ALA A 60 27.09 29.87 -9.94
C ALA A 60 27.77 30.04 -8.56
N GLY A 61 27.00 30.27 -7.48
CA GLY A 61 27.52 30.33 -6.11
C GLY A 61 28.36 31.56 -5.75
N ASP A 62 28.45 32.58 -6.62
CA ASP A 62 29.19 33.81 -6.30
C ASP A 62 28.42 34.70 -5.31
N LEU A 63 28.82 34.57 -4.04
CA LEU A 63 28.27 35.35 -2.91
C LEU A 63 28.44 36.86 -3.09
N THR A 64 29.48 37.33 -3.78
CA THR A 64 29.76 38.75 -4.00
C THR A 64 28.78 39.31 -5.02
N LEU A 65 28.60 38.60 -6.13
CA LEU A 65 27.66 38.94 -7.18
C LEU A 65 26.21 38.99 -6.67
N LEU A 66 25.81 37.99 -5.86
CA LEU A 66 24.46 37.90 -5.28
C LEU A 66 24.16 38.93 -4.20
N ARG A 67 25.20 39.50 -3.55
CA ARG A 67 25.09 40.61 -2.60
C ARG A 67 25.13 42.00 -3.25
N SER A 68 25.32 42.07 -4.57
CA SER A 68 25.32 43.35 -5.30
C SER A 68 23.98 44.08 -5.22
N THR A 69 24.02 45.42 -5.27
CA THR A 69 22.81 46.28 -5.32
C THR A 69 21.89 45.91 -6.48
N LYS A 70 22.46 45.47 -7.61
CA LYS A 70 21.72 45.00 -8.78
C LYS A 70 20.95 43.71 -8.47
N ALA A 71 21.61 42.70 -7.88
CA ALA A 71 20.95 41.46 -7.48
C ALA A 71 19.82 41.70 -6.46
N ALA A 72 20.00 42.66 -5.55
CA ALA A 72 18.96 43.07 -4.60
C ALA A 72 17.74 43.72 -5.31
N ALA A 73 17.98 44.60 -6.29
CA ALA A 73 16.91 45.21 -7.09
C ALA A 73 16.14 44.19 -7.93
N LEU A 74 16.84 43.22 -8.55
CA LEU A 74 16.21 42.13 -9.30
C LEU A 74 15.38 41.22 -8.38
N ARG A 75 15.90 40.85 -7.19
CA ARG A 75 15.12 40.13 -6.16
C ARG A 75 13.84 40.88 -5.82
N ALA A 76 13.92 42.17 -5.47
CA ALA A 76 12.75 42.97 -5.11
C ALA A 76 11.70 43.04 -6.24
N ALA A 77 12.13 43.14 -7.49
CA ALA A 77 11.23 43.13 -8.65
C ALA A 77 10.51 41.77 -8.82
N ILE A 78 11.22 40.65 -8.69
CA ILE A 78 10.66 39.29 -8.76
C ILE A 78 9.73 39.03 -7.57
N THR A 79 10.12 39.42 -6.36
CA THR A 79 9.29 39.36 -5.14
C THR A 79 7.97 40.08 -5.36
N THR A 80 8.01 41.34 -5.80
CA THR A 80 6.80 42.14 -6.09
C THR A 80 5.92 41.49 -7.15
N ARG A 81 6.53 40.88 -8.19
CA ARG A 81 5.78 40.21 -9.26
C ARG A 81 5.12 38.92 -8.78
N LEU A 82 5.81 38.13 -7.97
CA LEU A 82 5.29 36.90 -7.39
C LEU A 82 4.23 37.17 -6.30
N GLU A 83 4.41 38.20 -5.46
CA GLU A 83 3.37 38.65 -4.53
C GLU A 83 2.07 39.03 -5.24
N ARG A 84 2.17 39.73 -6.38
CA ARG A 84 1.02 40.06 -7.22
C ARG A 84 0.39 38.84 -7.89
N GLU A 85 1.18 37.88 -8.35
CA GLU A 85 0.68 36.61 -8.90
C GLU A 85 -0.07 35.79 -7.83
N LEU A 86 0.41 35.79 -6.59
CA LEU A 86 -0.18 35.11 -5.44
C LEU A 86 -1.31 35.92 -4.75
N SER A 87 -1.83 36.97 -5.40
CA SER A 87 -2.85 37.89 -4.85
C SER A 87 -4.23 37.67 -5.48
N PRO A 88 -5.25 37.17 -4.74
CA PRO A 88 -6.51 36.64 -5.31
C PRO A 88 -7.28 37.52 -6.30
N ASN A 89 -7.08 38.84 -6.26
CA ASN A 89 -7.85 39.82 -7.04
C ASN A 89 -7.02 40.53 -8.15
N GLN A 90 -5.80 40.07 -8.47
CA GLN A 90 -4.93 40.72 -9.47
C GLN A 90 -4.31 39.80 -10.52
N ASN A 91 -4.74 38.54 -10.59
CA ASN A 91 -4.20 37.53 -11.50
C ASN A 91 -4.41 37.95 -12.96
N GLN A 92 -3.30 38.09 -13.68
CA GLN A 92 -3.28 38.05 -15.14
C GLN A 92 -3.13 36.58 -15.56
N THR A 93 -3.40 36.25 -16.83
CA THR A 93 -3.00 34.94 -17.34
C THR A 93 -1.48 34.86 -17.34
N THR A 94 -0.93 33.92 -16.56
CA THR A 94 0.51 33.74 -16.37
C THR A 94 0.88 32.30 -16.74
N ASP A 95 1.95 32.15 -17.50
CA ASP A 95 2.49 30.84 -17.88
C ASP A 95 3.11 30.14 -16.66
N THR A 96 2.79 28.86 -16.46
CA THR A 96 3.18 28.04 -15.30
C THR A 96 4.71 27.99 -15.11
N TRP A 97 5.46 27.94 -16.20
CA TRP A 97 6.92 27.92 -16.15
C TRP A 97 7.53 29.25 -15.67
N VAL A 98 6.84 30.37 -15.89
CA VAL A 98 7.27 31.70 -15.43
C VAL A 98 7.12 31.80 -13.91
N VAL A 99 6.01 31.28 -13.37
CA VAL A 99 5.78 31.18 -11.91
C VAL A 99 6.84 30.28 -11.27
N ALA A 100 7.15 29.13 -11.87
CA ALA A 100 8.21 28.25 -11.42
C ALA A 100 9.60 28.90 -11.46
N LEU A 101 9.92 29.66 -12.52
CA LEU A 101 11.16 30.44 -12.65
C LEU A 101 11.29 31.49 -11.52
N TRP A 102 10.23 32.26 -11.24
CA TRP A 102 10.26 33.26 -10.16
C TRP A 102 10.50 32.60 -8.80
N ALA A 103 9.80 31.50 -8.51
CA ALA A 103 10.00 30.72 -7.30
C ALA A 103 11.42 30.16 -7.19
N ALA A 104 11.97 29.60 -8.28
CA ALA A 104 13.31 29.04 -8.31
C ALA A 104 14.40 30.11 -8.10
N ALA A 105 14.29 31.26 -8.76
CA ALA A 105 15.22 32.37 -8.61
C ALA A 105 15.24 32.92 -7.18
N LEU A 106 14.07 33.06 -6.55
CA LEU A 106 13.97 33.47 -5.15
C LEU A 106 14.46 32.38 -4.19
N ARG A 107 14.08 31.11 -4.38
CA ARG A 107 14.54 29.98 -3.57
C ARG A 107 16.06 29.86 -3.55
N GLU A 108 16.69 29.76 -4.73
CA GLU A 108 18.14 29.55 -4.80
C GLU A 108 18.93 30.75 -4.27
N THR A 109 18.42 31.99 -4.41
CA THR A 109 19.08 33.14 -3.78
C THR A 109 18.80 33.25 -2.28
N ASN A 110 17.66 32.75 -1.80
CA ASN A 110 17.33 32.80 -0.38
C ASN A 110 18.14 31.82 0.48
N HIS A 111 18.73 30.78 -0.12
CA HIS A 111 19.72 29.91 0.55
C HIS A 111 20.86 30.69 1.24
N LEU A 112 21.15 31.91 0.77
CA LEU A 112 22.20 32.79 1.30
C LEU A 112 21.67 33.96 2.14
N ALA A 113 20.45 34.41 1.89
CA ALA A 113 19.84 35.54 2.60
C ALA A 113 19.10 35.10 3.87
N ARG A 114 18.55 33.87 3.89
CA ARG A 114 17.72 33.32 4.97
C ARG A 114 16.56 34.25 5.36
N ASP A 115 15.98 34.92 4.36
CA ASP A 115 14.88 35.86 4.52
C ASP A 115 13.55 35.12 4.69
N GLU A 116 12.91 35.29 5.84
CA GLU A 116 11.65 34.61 6.20
C GLU A 116 10.46 35.04 5.34
N SER A 117 10.43 36.30 4.86
CA SER A 117 9.42 36.77 3.90
C SER A 117 9.52 35.98 2.59
N THR A 118 10.73 35.81 2.08
CA THR A 118 10.99 35.08 0.84
C THR A 118 10.68 33.60 0.98
N THR A 119 11.01 32.96 2.12
CA THR A 119 10.62 31.57 2.41
C THR A 119 9.10 31.41 2.42
N ARG A 120 8.37 32.28 3.13
CA ARG A 120 6.89 32.27 3.16
C ARG A 120 6.28 32.52 1.79
N LEU A 121 6.88 33.39 0.99
CA LEU A 121 6.40 33.68 -0.37
C LEU A 121 6.57 32.48 -1.30
N VAL A 122 7.75 31.86 -1.30
CA VAL A 122 8.06 30.68 -2.13
C VAL A 122 7.23 29.46 -1.71
N GLY A 123 7.05 29.22 -0.41
CA GLY A 123 6.24 28.10 0.11
C GLY A 123 4.78 28.10 -0.38
N ARG A 124 4.22 29.30 -0.60
CA ARG A 124 2.84 29.45 -1.14
C ARG A 124 2.71 29.13 -2.63
N VAL A 125 3.81 29.07 -3.39
CA VAL A 125 3.76 28.98 -4.86
C VAL A 125 3.20 27.64 -5.35
N LYS A 126 3.65 26.51 -4.81
CA LYS A 126 3.17 25.19 -5.29
C LYS A 126 1.65 25.08 -5.12
N ASN A 127 1.12 25.55 -3.98
CA ASN A 127 -0.32 25.60 -3.70
C ASN A 127 -1.09 26.52 -4.67
N HIS A 128 -0.56 27.71 -5.00
CA HIS A 128 -1.17 28.59 -6.01
C HIS A 128 -1.21 27.93 -7.39
N VAL A 129 -0.15 27.23 -7.76
CA VAL A 129 -0.08 26.54 -9.06
C VAL A 129 -1.04 25.34 -9.10
N TYR A 130 -1.20 24.57 -8.01
CA TYR A 130 -2.27 23.57 -7.91
C TYR A 130 -3.67 24.20 -8.07
N ALA A 131 -3.97 25.29 -7.36
CA ALA A 131 -5.28 25.92 -7.44
C ALA A 131 -5.58 26.51 -8.83
N ASN A 132 -4.62 27.23 -9.41
CA ASN A 132 -4.86 28.11 -10.57
C ASN A 132 -4.34 27.55 -11.90
N HIS A 133 -3.45 26.57 -11.92
CA HIS A 133 -2.84 26.03 -13.16
C HIS A 133 -3.09 24.53 -13.38
N VAL A 134 -3.77 23.81 -12.49
CA VAL A 134 -4.15 22.40 -12.70
C VAL A 134 -5.60 22.28 -13.20
N ARG A 135 -5.84 21.34 -14.13
CA ARG A 135 -7.15 20.98 -14.69
C ARG A 135 -7.19 19.49 -15.03
N LEU A 136 -8.30 18.81 -14.70
CA LEU A 136 -8.50 17.37 -14.88
C LEU A 136 -7.33 16.52 -14.38
N GLY A 137 -6.76 16.91 -13.23
CA GLY A 137 -5.57 16.26 -12.65
C GLY A 137 -4.25 16.60 -13.34
N ALA A 138 -4.23 17.25 -14.51
CA ALA A 138 -3.01 17.61 -15.23
C ALA A 138 -2.56 19.07 -14.95
N LEU A 139 -1.25 19.28 -14.83
CA LEU A 139 -0.64 20.61 -14.81
C LEU A 139 -0.71 21.24 -16.21
N MET A 140 -1.33 22.42 -16.32
CA MET A 140 -1.50 23.16 -17.57
C MET A 140 -0.34 24.14 -17.80
N SER A 141 -0.17 24.63 -19.03
CA SER A 141 0.91 25.58 -19.35
C SER A 141 0.67 27.00 -18.84
N SER A 142 -0.57 27.34 -18.46
CA SER A 142 -1.00 28.70 -18.08
C SER A 142 -2.19 28.68 -17.11
N SER A 143 -2.36 29.76 -16.34
CA SER A 143 -3.46 29.91 -15.37
C SER A 143 -4.87 30.06 -15.99
N ASP A 144 -4.96 30.20 -17.32
CA ASP A 144 -6.24 30.12 -18.05
C ASP A 144 -6.79 28.68 -18.17
N LYS A 145 -5.96 27.67 -17.83
CA LYS A 145 -6.27 26.23 -17.93
C LYS A 145 -6.76 25.80 -19.32
N ALA A 146 -6.42 26.56 -20.36
CA ALA A 146 -6.91 26.36 -21.72
C ALA A 146 -5.93 25.58 -22.61
N THR A 147 -4.62 25.70 -22.36
CA THR A 147 -3.58 25.06 -23.19
C THR A 147 -2.59 24.22 -22.39
N LEU A 148 -2.14 23.15 -23.03
CA LEU A 148 -1.08 22.26 -22.54
C LEU A 148 -0.06 22.07 -23.66
N THR A 149 1.16 22.52 -23.43
CA THR A 149 2.32 22.45 -24.34
C THR A 149 3.57 22.01 -23.56
N PHE A 150 4.63 21.64 -24.28
CA PHE A 150 5.83 21.02 -23.68
C PHE A 150 6.62 21.96 -22.75
N ASP A 151 6.45 23.28 -22.88
CA ASP A 151 6.98 24.28 -21.94
C ASP A 151 6.53 24.09 -20.48
N VAL A 152 5.42 23.39 -20.21
CA VAL A 152 5.03 23.03 -18.83
C VAL A 152 6.12 22.23 -18.10
N LEU A 153 6.93 21.47 -18.85
CA LEU A 153 8.06 20.70 -18.33
C LEU A 153 9.12 21.59 -17.67
N LEU A 154 9.23 22.87 -18.06
CA LEU A 154 10.14 23.84 -17.43
C LEU A 154 9.83 24.04 -15.94
N ALA A 155 8.59 23.79 -15.51
CA ALA A 155 8.20 23.82 -14.10
C ALA A 155 8.87 22.73 -13.25
N ALA A 156 9.39 21.67 -13.86
CA ALA A 156 10.29 20.70 -13.23
C ALA A 156 11.74 20.88 -13.71
N VAL A 157 11.98 20.86 -15.02
CA VAL A 157 13.32 20.89 -15.61
C VAL A 157 13.53 22.16 -16.46
N PRO A 158 14.22 23.22 -15.97
CA PRO A 158 15.16 23.19 -14.85
C PRO A 158 14.66 23.76 -13.51
N PHE A 159 13.47 24.37 -13.44
CA PHE A 159 13.15 25.26 -12.31
C PHE A 159 12.74 24.53 -11.01
N GLY A 160 12.36 23.25 -11.07
CA GLY A 160 12.13 22.41 -9.90
C GLY A 160 11.08 22.96 -8.93
N LEU A 161 9.94 23.43 -9.44
CA LEU A 161 8.74 23.68 -8.61
C LEU A 161 7.96 22.38 -8.38
N PHE A 162 8.05 21.45 -9.33
CA PHE A 162 7.52 20.08 -9.25
C PHE A 162 8.67 19.08 -9.43
N ASP A 163 8.58 17.94 -8.75
CA ASP A 163 9.39 16.76 -9.04
C ASP A 163 8.85 16.08 -10.31
N CYS A 164 9.65 15.23 -10.98
CA CYS A 164 9.21 14.59 -12.23
C CYS A 164 8.15 13.49 -11.99
N GLU A 165 7.95 13.12 -10.73
CA GLU A 165 7.04 12.11 -10.21
C GLU A 165 5.72 12.74 -9.69
N ASP A 166 5.64 14.07 -9.55
CA ASP A 166 4.40 14.74 -9.13
C ASP A 166 3.26 14.37 -10.11
N LEU A 167 2.18 13.76 -9.59
CA LEU A 167 1.11 13.17 -10.41
C LEU A 167 0.53 14.15 -11.44
N VAL A 168 0.41 15.43 -11.07
CA VAL A 168 -0.10 16.47 -11.98
C VAL A 168 0.80 16.70 -13.20
N LEU A 169 2.11 16.52 -13.04
CA LEU A 169 3.06 16.60 -14.14
C LEU A 169 3.11 15.27 -14.91
N VAL A 170 3.00 14.12 -14.24
CA VAL A 170 2.89 12.80 -14.88
C VAL A 170 1.68 12.73 -15.82
N ASP A 171 0.52 13.24 -15.42
CA ASP A 171 -0.69 13.27 -16.25
C ASP A 171 -0.61 14.31 -17.38
N ALA A 172 -0.01 15.48 -17.13
CA ALA A 172 0.31 16.42 -18.20
C ALA A 172 1.22 15.80 -19.28
N VAL A 173 2.25 15.06 -18.85
CA VAL A 173 3.16 14.34 -19.76
C VAL A 173 2.46 13.19 -20.47
N ARG A 174 1.53 12.47 -19.82
CA ARG A 174 0.69 11.45 -20.45
C ARG A 174 -0.10 12.03 -21.63
N THR A 175 -0.70 13.21 -21.47
CA THR A 175 -1.40 13.91 -22.57
C THR A 175 -0.46 14.49 -23.63
N LEU A 176 0.73 14.96 -23.25
CA LEU A 176 1.74 15.46 -24.19
C LEU A 176 2.37 14.35 -25.05
N THR A 177 2.46 13.13 -24.53
CA THR A 177 3.08 11.96 -25.18
C THR A 177 2.09 11.01 -25.87
N ALA A 178 0.79 11.38 -25.92
CA ALA A 178 -0.19 10.69 -26.76
C ALA A 178 0.30 10.63 -28.23
N PRO A 179 0.08 9.54 -28.98
CA PRO A 179 0.76 9.30 -30.26
C PRO A 179 0.68 10.45 -31.27
N GLU A 180 -0.48 11.07 -31.42
CA GLU A 180 -0.71 12.21 -32.33
C GLU A 180 0.05 13.48 -31.91
N ARG A 181 0.15 13.71 -30.60
CA ARG A 181 0.83 14.85 -29.99
C ARG A 181 2.35 14.68 -30.05
N LEU A 182 2.83 13.47 -29.82
CA LEU A 182 4.26 13.15 -29.91
C LEU A 182 4.75 13.16 -31.37
N ALA A 183 3.93 12.73 -32.33
CA ALA A 183 4.23 12.81 -33.75
C ALA A 183 4.43 14.26 -34.24
N SER A 184 3.71 15.21 -33.64
CA SER A 184 3.79 16.65 -33.97
C SER A 184 4.79 17.45 -33.11
N ALA A 185 5.44 16.83 -32.12
CA ALA A 185 6.44 17.46 -31.26
C ALA A 185 7.73 17.83 -32.01
N THR A 186 8.20 19.07 -31.82
CA THR A 186 9.44 19.60 -32.42
C THR A 186 10.70 18.97 -31.80
N ALA A 187 11.87 19.22 -32.40
CA ALA A 187 13.15 18.77 -31.83
C ALA A 187 13.39 19.33 -30.42
N ALA A 188 13.01 20.59 -30.14
CA ALA A 188 13.14 21.20 -28.82
C ALA A 188 12.20 20.54 -27.80
N ASP A 189 10.95 20.28 -28.19
CA ASP A 189 9.96 19.60 -27.33
C ASP A 189 10.43 18.20 -26.92
N ARG A 190 10.95 17.43 -27.88
CA ARG A 190 11.47 16.08 -27.64
C ARG A 190 12.70 16.08 -26.76
N GLN A 191 13.59 17.06 -26.91
CA GLN A 191 14.77 17.21 -26.04
C GLN A 191 14.40 17.64 -24.61
N LEU A 192 13.37 18.46 -24.44
CA LEU A 192 12.86 18.84 -23.11
C LEU A 192 12.15 17.65 -22.43
N LEU A 193 11.36 16.87 -23.17
CA LEU A 193 10.85 15.57 -22.71
C LEU A 193 11.98 14.59 -22.38
N ALA A 194 13.07 14.56 -23.16
CA ALA A 194 14.21 13.69 -22.89
C ALA A 194 14.89 14.06 -21.57
N TRP A 195 15.09 15.36 -21.30
CA TRP A 195 15.58 15.84 -20.01
C TRP A 195 14.62 15.45 -18.88
N TYR A 196 13.32 15.74 -19.00
CA TYR A 196 12.31 15.33 -18.01
C TYR A 196 12.37 13.83 -17.71
N TYR A 197 12.35 12.97 -18.74
CA TYR A 197 12.40 11.52 -18.54
C TYR A 197 13.74 11.03 -18.00
N ALA A 198 14.84 11.76 -18.18
CA ALA A 198 16.12 11.40 -17.57
C ALA A 198 16.18 11.74 -16.08
N GLU A 199 15.63 12.89 -15.66
CA GLU A 199 15.55 13.26 -14.24
C GLU A 199 14.49 12.38 -13.53
N GLN A 200 13.42 11.96 -14.23
CA GLN A 200 12.50 10.89 -13.79
C GLN A 200 13.13 9.47 -13.78
N GLY A 201 14.40 9.34 -14.15
CA GLY A 201 15.10 8.05 -14.27
C GLY A 201 14.52 7.07 -15.30
N SER A 202 13.62 7.52 -16.18
CA SER A 202 13.04 6.81 -17.33
C SER A 202 13.97 6.84 -18.55
N TYR A 203 15.21 6.41 -18.36
CA TYR A 203 16.31 6.53 -19.32
C TYR A 203 16.02 6.00 -20.73
N ALA A 204 15.29 4.88 -20.85
CA ALA A 204 14.91 4.33 -22.15
C ALA A 204 13.92 5.22 -22.92
N LYS A 205 13.01 5.92 -22.22
CA LYS A 205 12.09 6.91 -22.82
C LYS A 205 12.87 8.15 -23.24
N SER A 206 13.76 8.65 -22.36
CA SER A 206 14.66 9.77 -22.66
C SER A 206 15.44 9.54 -23.96
N ARG A 207 16.16 8.43 -24.07
CA ARG A 207 16.99 8.12 -25.25
C ARG A 207 16.16 8.02 -26.55
N LYS A 208 14.97 7.43 -26.50
CA LYS A 208 14.06 7.32 -27.68
C LYS A 208 13.58 8.67 -28.22
N LEU A 209 13.71 9.76 -27.46
CA LEU A 209 13.29 11.11 -27.86
C LEU A 209 14.42 11.96 -28.43
N LEU A 210 15.67 11.52 -28.30
CA LEU A 210 16.82 12.23 -28.84
C LEU A 210 16.89 12.03 -30.36
N ALA A 211 16.46 13.04 -31.12
CA ALA A 211 16.87 13.20 -32.51
C ALA A 211 18.30 13.75 -32.55
N ASP A 212 19.11 13.30 -33.51
CA ASP A 212 20.57 13.46 -33.49
C ASP A 212 21.06 14.89 -33.20
N VAL A 213 21.99 14.97 -32.24
CA VAL A 213 22.53 16.19 -31.59
C VAL A 213 21.55 16.88 -30.62
N PRO A 214 21.58 16.53 -29.31
CA PRO A 214 20.87 17.27 -28.27
C PRO A 214 21.41 18.70 -28.06
N ALA A 215 20.54 19.63 -27.67
CA ALA A 215 20.93 20.99 -27.29
C ALA A 215 21.96 20.98 -26.15
N PRO A 216 22.93 21.91 -26.09
CA PRO A 216 24.07 21.84 -25.18
C PRO A 216 23.72 21.63 -23.70
N ILE A 217 22.65 22.26 -23.21
CA ILE A 217 22.19 22.12 -21.81
C ILE A 217 21.67 20.71 -21.53
N VAL A 218 20.79 20.21 -22.40
CA VAL A 218 20.27 18.84 -22.34
C VAL A 218 21.43 17.86 -22.47
N ALA A 219 22.37 18.12 -23.37
CA ALA A 219 23.54 17.28 -23.58
C ALA A 219 24.41 17.16 -22.32
N LEU A 220 24.69 18.27 -21.62
CA LEU A 220 25.51 18.24 -20.41
C LEU A 220 24.79 17.63 -19.21
N ARG A 221 23.48 17.89 -19.05
CA ARG A 221 22.67 17.21 -18.01
C ARG A 221 22.58 15.72 -18.26
N LEU A 222 22.23 15.31 -19.48
CA LEU A 222 22.19 13.91 -19.87
C LEU A 222 23.56 13.24 -19.73
N LYS A 223 24.67 13.91 -20.07
CA LYS A 223 26.03 13.40 -19.82
C LYS A 223 26.32 13.23 -18.32
N ALA A 224 25.93 14.19 -17.47
CA ALA A 224 26.07 14.07 -16.02
C ALA A 224 25.21 12.93 -15.42
N LEU A 225 24.10 12.59 -16.09
CA LEU A 225 23.23 11.45 -15.77
C LEU A 225 23.65 10.14 -16.50
N GLY A 226 24.84 10.08 -17.11
CA GLY A 226 25.35 8.90 -17.82
C GLY A 226 24.60 8.52 -19.12
N GLN A 227 23.78 9.42 -19.66
CA GLN A 227 22.89 9.15 -20.80
C GLN A 227 23.49 9.46 -22.18
N LEU A 228 24.64 10.14 -22.25
CA LEU A 228 25.35 10.52 -23.49
C LEU A 228 26.80 10.03 -23.53
N GLU A 229 27.06 8.84 -23.02
CA GLU A 229 28.28 8.13 -23.42
C GLU A 229 28.20 7.82 -24.92
N ALA A 230 29.30 8.07 -25.65
CA ALA A 230 29.30 8.02 -27.12
C ALA A 230 28.90 6.65 -27.66
N ARG A 231 29.35 5.59 -26.98
CA ARG A 231 28.74 4.26 -27.02
C ARG A 231 28.83 3.62 -25.63
N PHE A 232 27.80 2.86 -25.24
CA PHE A 232 27.81 2.04 -24.04
C PHE A 232 27.00 0.75 -24.25
N ILE A 233 27.25 -0.25 -23.41
CA ILE A 233 26.46 -1.49 -23.34
C ILE A 233 26.01 -1.67 -21.89
N ARG A 234 24.75 -2.08 -21.72
CA ARG A 234 24.14 -2.41 -20.42
C ARG A 234 23.50 -3.79 -20.48
N HIS A 235 24.10 -4.70 -19.75
CA HIS A 235 23.64 -6.03 -19.37
C HIS A 235 23.76 -6.16 -17.85
N ALA A 236 22.69 -6.65 -17.22
CA ALA A 236 22.60 -6.91 -15.79
C ALA A 236 21.97 -8.30 -15.64
N PRO A 237 22.75 -9.40 -15.53
CA PRO A 237 22.22 -10.74 -15.75
C PRO A 237 21.07 -11.13 -14.80
N ASP A 238 21.18 -10.76 -13.52
CA ASP A 238 20.15 -10.95 -12.49
C ASP A 238 19.15 -9.78 -12.40
N GLY A 239 19.37 -8.70 -13.16
CA GLY A 239 18.48 -7.54 -13.24
C GLY A 239 18.41 -6.73 -11.96
N ASN A 240 17.21 -6.22 -11.68
CA ASN A 240 16.80 -5.62 -10.41
C ASN A 240 16.23 -6.64 -9.41
N GLY A 241 16.21 -7.94 -9.76
CA GLY A 241 15.56 -9.00 -8.97
C GLY A 241 14.03 -9.06 -9.08
N ASN A 242 13.41 -8.31 -10.00
CA ASN A 242 11.97 -8.33 -10.24
C ASN A 242 11.57 -9.58 -11.05
N ARG A 243 10.82 -10.48 -10.41
CA ARG A 243 10.35 -11.75 -11.01
C ARG A 243 9.20 -11.57 -11.99
N TYR A 244 8.44 -10.49 -11.87
CA TYR A 244 7.23 -10.27 -12.65
C TYR A 244 7.42 -9.29 -13.81
N GLU A 245 8.35 -8.35 -13.67
CA GLU A 245 8.65 -7.30 -14.65
C GLU A 245 10.17 -7.25 -14.93
N PRO A 246 10.70 -8.27 -15.64
CA PRO A 246 12.12 -8.33 -15.99
C PRO A 246 12.57 -7.17 -16.89
N LEU A 247 13.78 -6.67 -16.65
CA LEU A 247 14.43 -5.66 -17.47
C LEU A 247 14.85 -6.19 -18.84
N LEU A 248 14.94 -5.28 -19.81
CA LEU A 248 15.38 -5.54 -21.20
C LEU A 248 16.87 -5.85 -21.36
N GLU A 249 17.61 -5.94 -20.25
CA GLU A 249 19.05 -6.16 -20.20
C GLU A 249 19.44 -7.40 -19.35
N GLU A 250 18.50 -8.33 -19.14
CA GLU A 250 18.66 -9.49 -18.27
C GLU A 250 19.06 -10.79 -18.98
N ARG A 251 19.48 -11.79 -18.19
CA ARG A 251 19.68 -13.19 -18.61
C ARG A 251 18.50 -14.05 -18.17
N PHE A 252 18.10 -15.02 -19.00
CA PHE A 252 17.07 -16.01 -18.71
C PHE A 252 17.50 -17.43 -19.13
N PRO A 253 17.11 -18.48 -18.38
CA PRO A 253 16.54 -18.42 -17.03
C PRO A 253 17.55 -17.88 -15.99
N LYS A 254 17.09 -17.58 -14.76
CA LYS A 254 17.98 -17.11 -13.68
C LYS A 254 18.83 -18.24 -13.11
N LEU A 255 18.18 -19.38 -12.84
CA LEU A 255 18.81 -20.65 -12.50
C LEU A 255 18.87 -21.46 -13.80
N ILE A 256 20.08 -21.76 -14.28
CA ILE A 256 20.32 -22.38 -15.59
C ILE A 256 20.69 -23.85 -15.39
N THR A 257 20.09 -24.75 -16.15
CA THR A 257 20.44 -26.18 -16.22
C THR A 257 20.91 -26.56 -17.63
N ASP A 258 21.44 -27.77 -17.80
CA ASP A 258 21.90 -28.30 -19.09
C ASP A 258 20.76 -28.58 -20.09
N ALA A 259 19.51 -28.57 -19.61
CA ALA A 259 18.31 -28.64 -20.44
C ALA A 259 17.87 -27.28 -21.00
N ASP A 260 18.33 -26.16 -20.42
CA ASP A 260 17.81 -24.82 -20.73
C ASP A 260 18.51 -24.17 -21.94
N GLU A 261 17.75 -23.39 -22.69
CA GLU A 261 18.31 -22.42 -23.63
C GLU A 261 18.60 -21.11 -22.86
N VAL A 262 19.81 -20.58 -22.99
CA VAL A 262 20.24 -19.39 -22.24
C VAL A 262 20.13 -18.16 -23.13
N ILE A 263 19.15 -17.32 -22.82
CA ILE A 263 18.89 -16.05 -23.48
C ILE A 263 19.60 -14.95 -22.69
N VAL A 264 20.49 -14.20 -23.33
CA VAL A 264 21.10 -12.99 -22.78
C VAL A 264 20.53 -11.79 -23.53
N ARG A 265 20.08 -10.76 -22.81
CA ARG A 265 19.65 -9.49 -23.40
C ARG A 265 20.52 -8.34 -22.97
N ALA A 266 20.71 -7.36 -23.84
CA ALA A 266 21.43 -6.14 -23.53
C ALA A 266 20.73 -4.92 -24.14
N GLN A 267 20.81 -3.80 -23.45
CA GLN A 267 20.65 -2.48 -24.05
C GLN A 267 22.01 -1.93 -24.47
N ALA A 268 22.01 -1.02 -25.43
CA ALA A 268 23.20 -0.29 -25.83
C ALA A 268 22.83 1.11 -26.32
N SER A 269 23.82 1.97 -26.47
CA SER A 269 23.72 3.23 -27.21
C SER A 269 24.85 3.30 -28.23
N PRO A 270 24.58 3.61 -29.51
CA PRO A 270 23.25 3.77 -30.09
C PRO A 270 22.47 2.44 -30.09
N LEU A 271 21.15 2.52 -29.93
CA LEU A 271 20.26 1.36 -30.00
C LEU A 271 19.76 1.19 -31.45
N SER A 272 20.65 0.79 -32.36
CA SER A 272 20.34 0.57 -33.78
C SER A 272 20.86 -0.77 -34.28
N ALA A 273 20.13 -1.40 -35.21
CA ALA A 273 20.59 -2.57 -35.96
C ALA A 273 21.85 -2.30 -36.80
N ASP A 274 22.12 -1.04 -37.14
CA ASP A 274 23.31 -0.60 -37.90
C ASP A 274 24.60 -0.62 -37.06
N GLU A 275 24.49 -0.73 -35.74
CA GLU A 275 25.60 -0.80 -34.78
C GLU A 275 25.54 -2.14 -34.03
N PRO A 276 25.89 -3.26 -34.69
CA PRO A 276 25.65 -4.58 -34.17
C PRO A 276 26.47 -4.90 -32.93
N LEU A 277 25.86 -5.65 -32.02
CA LEU A 277 26.53 -6.26 -30.88
C LEU A 277 26.85 -7.73 -31.16
N GLU A 278 27.97 -8.19 -30.60
CA GLU A 278 28.32 -9.59 -30.47
C GLU A 278 28.61 -9.96 -29.00
N LEU A 279 28.22 -11.17 -28.64
CA LEU A 279 28.50 -11.77 -27.34
C LEU A 279 29.63 -12.79 -27.49
N ILE A 280 30.69 -12.60 -26.71
CA ILE A 280 31.91 -13.41 -26.74
C ILE A 280 31.85 -14.45 -25.62
N VAL A 281 31.99 -15.73 -25.96
CA VAL A 281 32.16 -16.85 -25.02
C VAL A 281 33.48 -17.54 -25.36
N GLY A 282 34.51 -17.35 -24.53
CA GLY A 282 35.87 -17.82 -24.82
C GLY A 282 36.40 -17.27 -26.15
N ALA A 283 36.58 -18.14 -27.16
CA ALA A 283 37.03 -17.76 -28.50
C ALA A 283 35.89 -17.64 -29.53
N THR A 284 34.64 -17.82 -29.12
CA THR A 284 33.46 -17.82 -30.01
C THR A 284 32.70 -16.51 -29.88
N ALA A 285 32.45 -15.85 -31.01
CA ALA A 285 31.54 -14.72 -31.11
C ALA A 285 30.14 -15.19 -31.55
N ILE A 286 29.11 -14.69 -30.87
CA ILE A 286 27.69 -14.96 -31.12
C ILE A 286 27.05 -13.63 -31.53
N ALA A 287 26.57 -13.54 -32.78
CA ALA A 287 25.93 -12.33 -33.29
C ALA A 287 24.59 -12.07 -32.56
N GLY A 288 24.35 -10.81 -32.18
CA GLY A 288 23.10 -10.39 -31.56
C GLY A 288 21.93 -10.33 -32.55
N SER A 289 20.72 -10.59 -32.04
CA SER A 289 19.45 -10.36 -32.72
C SER A 289 18.82 -9.07 -32.17
N PHE A 290 18.71 -8.04 -33.00
CA PHE A 290 18.05 -6.79 -32.62
C PHE A 290 16.53 -6.97 -32.57
N LYS A 291 15.89 -6.59 -31.45
CA LYS A 291 14.44 -6.72 -31.23
C LYS A 291 13.68 -5.39 -31.32
N GLY A 292 14.38 -4.27 -31.52
CA GLY A 292 13.81 -2.92 -31.57
C GLY A 292 13.94 -2.13 -30.28
N ASP A 293 13.96 -2.80 -29.12
CA ASP A 293 14.15 -2.19 -27.79
C ASP A 293 15.31 -2.80 -26.99
N CYS A 294 15.86 -3.92 -27.45
CA CYS A 294 17.03 -4.60 -26.91
C CYS A 294 17.76 -5.42 -27.99
N TRP A 295 18.96 -5.88 -27.65
CA TRP A 295 19.70 -6.94 -28.32
C TRP A 295 19.50 -8.24 -27.56
N GLU A 296 19.32 -9.35 -28.28
CA GLU A 296 19.16 -10.70 -27.70
C GLU A 296 20.18 -11.67 -28.30
N PHE A 297 20.78 -12.50 -27.45
CA PHE A 297 21.74 -13.53 -27.81
C PHE A 297 21.26 -14.86 -27.25
N ILE A 298 21.39 -15.92 -28.04
CA ILE A 298 21.12 -17.29 -27.59
C ILE A 298 22.46 -17.99 -27.43
N LEU A 299 22.81 -18.32 -26.18
CA LEU A 299 24.03 -19.06 -25.88
C LEU A 299 23.78 -20.57 -26.08
N PRO A 300 24.78 -21.32 -26.57
CA PRO A 300 24.66 -22.77 -26.68
C PRO A 300 24.50 -23.41 -25.29
N ARG A 301 23.73 -24.50 -25.23
CA ARG A 301 23.63 -25.30 -24.00
C ARG A 301 25.01 -25.83 -23.60
N THR A 302 25.30 -25.80 -22.31
CA THR A 302 26.57 -26.29 -21.75
C THR A 302 26.31 -27.46 -20.79
N PRO A 303 27.28 -28.37 -20.59
CA PRO A 303 27.12 -29.48 -19.64
C PRO A 303 26.96 -29.00 -18.20
N ALA A 304 26.22 -29.74 -17.38
CA ALA A 304 26.02 -29.36 -15.98
C ALA A 304 27.32 -29.40 -15.14
N GLY A 305 27.52 -28.36 -14.33
CA GLY A 305 28.77 -28.02 -13.63
C GLY A 305 29.74 -27.16 -14.45
N SER A 306 29.35 -26.68 -15.64
CA SER A 306 30.14 -25.72 -16.42
C SER A 306 30.05 -24.32 -15.83
N LEU A 307 31.19 -23.64 -15.75
CA LEU A 307 31.27 -22.21 -15.50
C LEU A 307 31.41 -21.50 -16.85
N VAL A 308 30.47 -20.62 -17.19
CA VAL A 308 30.42 -19.94 -18.48
C VAL A 308 30.71 -18.47 -18.27
N GLU A 309 31.85 -18.03 -18.79
CA GLU A 309 32.25 -16.63 -18.83
C GLU A 309 31.91 -16.03 -20.21
N TYR A 310 31.27 -14.86 -20.21
CA TYR A 310 30.90 -14.14 -21.42
C TYR A 310 31.03 -12.63 -21.29
N GLY A 311 31.26 -11.95 -22.41
CA GLY A 311 31.24 -10.48 -22.51
C GLY A 311 30.41 -10.04 -23.71
N ILE A 312 29.96 -8.79 -23.74
CA ILE A 312 29.20 -8.22 -24.85
C ILE A 312 29.96 -6.99 -25.36
N ARG A 313 30.12 -6.85 -26.67
CA ARG A 313 30.79 -5.71 -27.31
C ARG A 313 30.11 -5.30 -28.61
N PHE A 314 30.36 -4.09 -29.08
CA PHE A 314 30.04 -3.72 -30.46
C PHE A 314 30.99 -4.45 -31.43
N THR A 315 30.48 -4.90 -32.57
CA THR A 315 31.29 -5.56 -33.61
C THR A 315 32.30 -4.59 -34.24
N GLU A 316 31.86 -3.37 -34.58
CA GLU A 316 32.71 -2.33 -35.19
C GLU A 316 33.48 -1.48 -34.14
N HIS A 317 33.07 -1.56 -32.87
CA HIS A 317 33.66 -0.84 -31.74
C HIS A 317 34.01 -1.77 -30.57
N PRO A 318 34.89 -2.77 -30.78
CA PRO A 318 35.18 -3.82 -29.80
C PRO A 318 35.87 -3.33 -28.52
N GLU A 319 36.37 -2.09 -28.51
CA GLU A 319 36.86 -1.37 -27.32
C GLU A 319 35.72 -1.01 -26.34
N VAL A 320 34.47 -0.94 -26.82
CA VAL A 320 33.28 -0.71 -26.01
C VAL A 320 32.65 -2.07 -25.70
N ALA A 321 33.06 -2.62 -24.56
CA ALA A 321 32.66 -3.93 -24.08
C ALA A 321 32.18 -3.88 -22.62
N GLN A 322 31.31 -4.82 -22.25
CA GLN A 322 30.85 -5.02 -20.87
C GLN A 322 31.00 -6.50 -20.48
N GLY A 323 31.47 -6.72 -19.26
CA GLY A 323 31.83 -8.04 -18.72
C GLY A 323 33.27 -8.07 -18.19
N PRO A 324 33.83 -9.25 -17.89
CA PRO A 324 33.19 -10.56 -18.01
C PRO A 324 32.01 -10.73 -17.04
N PHE A 325 30.97 -11.40 -17.53
CA PHE A 325 29.86 -11.93 -16.75
C PHE A 325 30.05 -13.43 -16.62
N VAL A 326 29.61 -13.99 -15.49
CA VAL A 326 29.72 -15.42 -15.23
C VAL A 326 28.35 -15.98 -14.87
N TYR A 327 28.04 -17.18 -15.36
CA TYR A 327 27.01 -18.04 -14.78
C TYR A 327 27.52 -19.46 -14.62
N GLU A 328 26.83 -20.23 -13.80
CA GLU A 328 27.04 -21.66 -13.68
C GLU A 328 25.82 -22.41 -14.21
N THR A 329 26.07 -23.48 -14.97
CA THR A 329 25.03 -24.42 -15.40
C THR A 329 24.84 -25.45 -14.31
N LEU A 330 23.78 -25.33 -13.52
CA LEU A 330 23.47 -26.16 -12.37
C LEU A 330 23.12 -27.60 -12.79
N ARG A 331 23.46 -28.56 -11.92
CA ARG A 331 23.04 -29.95 -12.06
C ARG A 331 21.64 -30.12 -11.51
N ARG A 332 20.66 -30.43 -12.37
CA ARG A 332 19.37 -30.95 -11.90
C ARG A 332 19.57 -32.37 -11.38
N ARG A 333 19.31 -32.57 -10.10
CA ARG A 333 19.26 -33.87 -9.45
C ARG A 333 17.82 -34.26 -9.15
N GLN A 334 17.63 -35.54 -8.88
CA GLN A 334 16.38 -36.11 -8.40
C GLN A 334 16.70 -37.28 -7.47
N ARG A 335 15.74 -37.69 -6.63
CA ARG A 335 15.93 -38.87 -5.79
C ARG A 335 16.37 -40.08 -6.65
N GLY A 336 17.26 -40.90 -6.12
CA GLY A 336 17.83 -42.05 -6.84
C GLY A 336 18.96 -41.72 -7.82
N SER A 337 19.17 -40.45 -8.23
CA SER A 337 20.40 -40.03 -8.92
C SER A 337 21.47 -39.47 -7.97
N ALA A 338 21.08 -39.13 -6.75
CA ALA A 338 21.94 -38.72 -5.64
C ALA A 338 21.23 -38.98 -4.28
N PRO A 339 21.96 -39.06 -3.15
CA PRO A 339 21.35 -39.23 -1.84
C PRO A 339 20.55 -37.99 -1.42
N VAL A 340 19.43 -38.22 -0.74
CA VAL A 340 18.61 -37.20 -0.09
C VAL A 340 18.15 -37.75 1.26
N ARG A 341 18.34 -36.97 2.32
CA ARG A 341 17.77 -37.24 3.63
C ARG A 341 16.39 -36.63 3.69
N VAL A 342 15.44 -37.42 4.17
CA VAL A 342 14.11 -36.94 4.57
C VAL A 342 13.85 -37.42 5.99
N THR A 343 13.72 -36.49 6.93
CA THR A 343 13.32 -36.76 8.32
C THR A 343 11.90 -36.29 8.57
N VAL A 344 11.14 -37.05 9.36
CA VAL A 344 9.80 -36.69 9.81
C VAL A 344 9.78 -36.77 11.33
N SER A 345 9.45 -35.68 11.99
CA SER A 345 9.34 -35.57 13.46
C SER A 345 8.30 -34.52 13.82
N ASP A 346 7.38 -34.86 14.73
CA ASP A 346 6.40 -33.93 15.32
C ASP A 346 5.61 -33.10 14.30
N GLY A 347 5.22 -33.74 13.18
CA GLY A 347 4.47 -33.10 12.09
C GLY A 347 5.32 -32.28 11.12
N ARG A 348 6.61 -32.10 11.38
CA ARG A 348 7.55 -31.44 10.47
C ARG A 348 8.29 -32.47 9.59
N LEU A 349 8.45 -32.13 8.32
CA LEU A 349 9.20 -32.84 7.29
C LEU A 349 10.41 -32.00 6.88
N ASP A 350 11.62 -32.49 7.10
CA ASP A 350 12.85 -31.82 6.66
C ASP A 350 13.51 -32.61 5.54
N ILE A 351 13.73 -31.94 4.40
CA ILE A 351 14.35 -32.47 3.19
C ILE A 351 15.72 -31.82 3.01
N THR A 352 16.78 -32.63 3.00
CA THR A 352 18.17 -32.17 2.81
C THR A 352 18.89 -33.03 1.76
N PRO A 353 19.18 -32.48 0.56
CA PRO A 353 20.03 -33.14 -0.43
C PRO A 353 21.45 -33.44 0.07
N GLY A 354 22.06 -34.50 -0.46
CA GLY A 354 23.50 -34.77 -0.30
C GLY A 354 23.94 -35.43 1.01
N VAL A 355 23.02 -35.72 1.95
CA VAL A 355 23.37 -36.20 3.30
C VAL A 355 22.81 -37.59 3.60
N GLY A 356 23.67 -38.52 4.05
CA GLY A 356 23.27 -39.73 4.80
C GLY A 356 22.50 -40.83 4.05
N ASP A 357 21.85 -41.70 4.84
CA ASP A 357 21.05 -42.82 4.35
C ASP A 357 19.83 -42.33 3.54
N THR A 358 19.54 -43.02 2.44
CA THR A 358 18.41 -42.69 1.56
C THR A 358 17.08 -43.13 2.16
N THR A 359 16.15 -42.19 2.34
CA THR A 359 14.76 -42.51 2.73
C THR A 359 14.09 -43.37 1.65
N THR A 360 13.32 -44.38 2.07
CA THR A 360 12.52 -45.21 1.16
C THR A 360 11.33 -44.41 0.63
N PHE A 361 11.05 -44.55 -0.67
CA PHE A 361 9.95 -43.88 -1.35
C PHE A 361 8.99 -44.87 -2.03
N PRO A 362 7.70 -44.49 -2.26
CA PRO A 362 7.07 -43.23 -1.84
C PRO A 362 6.91 -43.13 -0.31
N LEU A 363 6.91 -41.90 0.22
CA LEU A 363 6.77 -41.65 1.66
C LEU A 363 5.34 -41.16 1.95
N GLN A 364 4.62 -41.88 2.82
CA GLN A 364 3.24 -41.53 3.17
C GLN A 364 3.20 -40.43 4.24
N LEU A 365 2.44 -39.37 3.99
CA LEU A 365 2.26 -38.19 4.84
C LEU A 365 0.76 -38.00 5.12
N GLY A 366 0.18 -38.91 5.91
CA GLY A 366 -1.27 -38.95 6.15
C GLY A 366 -2.02 -39.35 4.88
N VAL A 367 -2.87 -38.44 4.37
CA VAL A 367 -3.63 -38.64 3.12
C VAL A 367 -2.82 -38.31 1.86
N ALA A 368 -1.74 -37.54 1.99
CA ALA A 368 -0.84 -37.20 0.90
C ALA A 368 0.35 -38.18 0.86
N THR A 369 0.98 -38.29 -0.31
CA THR A 369 2.13 -39.17 -0.53
C THR A 369 3.22 -38.36 -1.23
N LEU A 370 4.41 -38.27 -0.62
CA LEU A 370 5.57 -37.64 -1.23
C LEU A 370 6.16 -38.58 -2.31
N THR A 371 5.95 -38.20 -3.57
CA THR A 371 6.18 -39.03 -4.75
C THR A 371 7.37 -38.60 -5.59
N ASP A 372 7.98 -37.43 -5.40
CA ASP A 372 9.31 -37.12 -5.92
C ASP A 372 10.01 -35.98 -5.17
N ILE A 373 11.34 -35.88 -5.31
CA ILE A 373 12.16 -34.74 -4.87
C ILE A 373 13.23 -34.45 -5.94
N SER A 374 13.30 -33.19 -6.40
CA SER A 374 14.31 -32.70 -7.34
C SER A 374 14.93 -31.40 -6.85
N TRP A 375 16.22 -31.20 -7.10
CA TRP A 375 16.94 -30.00 -6.68
C TRP A 375 17.98 -29.56 -7.71
N LEU A 376 18.39 -28.29 -7.61
CA LEU A 376 19.42 -27.69 -8.45
C LEU A 376 20.71 -27.52 -7.64
N GLU A 377 21.75 -28.27 -8.02
CA GLU A 377 23.05 -28.35 -7.34
C GLU A 377 24.13 -27.59 -8.16
N ALA A 378 24.80 -26.64 -7.52
CA ALA A 378 25.96 -25.95 -8.07
C ALA A 378 27.25 -26.80 -7.98
N ARG A 379 28.31 -26.37 -8.65
CA ARG A 379 29.57 -27.12 -8.80
C ARG A 379 30.28 -27.36 -7.47
N ASP A 380 30.16 -26.43 -6.54
CA ASP A 380 30.65 -26.48 -5.16
C ASP A 380 29.78 -27.36 -4.23
N GLY A 381 28.65 -27.85 -4.72
CA GLY A 381 27.65 -28.61 -3.96
C GLY A 381 26.55 -27.73 -3.33
N ALA A 382 26.59 -26.41 -3.49
CA ALA A 382 25.56 -25.53 -2.96
C ALA A 382 24.22 -25.75 -3.69
N ILE A 383 23.16 -25.95 -2.93
CA ILE A 383 21.82 -26.17 -3.47
C ILE A 383 21.12 -24.82 -3.66
N ARG A 384 20.55 -24.58 -4.86
CA ARG A 384 19.94 -23.30 -5.25
C ARG A 384 18.41 -23.30 -5.24
N GLU A 385 17.81 -24.44 -5.54
CA GLU A 385 16.36 -24.69 -5.43
C GLU A 385 16.16 -26.15 -5.02
N ILE A 386 15.16 -26.39 -4.15
CA ILE A 386 14.64 -27.73 -3.87
C ILE A 386 13.15 -27.72 -4.18
N SER A 387 12.68 -28.81 -4.80
CA SER A 387 11.28 -29.03 -5.14
C SER A 387 10.85 -30.44 -4.74
N ALA A 388 9.57 -30.57 -4.40
CA ALA A 388 8.93 -31.82 -4.03
C ALA A 388 7.61 -31.99 -4.81
N THR A 389 7.27 -33.24 -5.11
CA THR A 389 5.98 -33.61 -5.71
C THR A 389 5.21 -34.48 -4.72
N LEU A 390 3.95 -34.12 -4.45
CA LEU A 390 3.04 -34.89 -3.62
C LEU A 390 1.82 -35.30 -4.44
N THR A 391 1.43 -36.58 -4.36
CA THR A 391 0.12 -37.04 -4.86
C THR A 391 -0.87 -37.16 -3.70
N HIS A 392 -2.12 -36.76 -3.93
CA HIS A 392 -3.19 -36.75 -2.94
C HIS A 392 -4.56 -36.89 -3.63
N PRO A 393 -5.66 -37.13 -2.90
CA PRO A 393 -7.01 -37.03 -3.48
C PRO A 393 -7.26 -35.62 -4.06
N PRO A 394 -7.94 -35.47 -5.22
CA PRO A 394 -8.34 -34.16 -5.72
C PRO A 394 -9.13 -33.37 -4.67
N CYS A 395 -8.70 -32.14 -4.42
CA CYS A 395 -9.15 -31.31 -3.30
C CYS A 395 -9.06 -29.82 -3.66
N GLY A 396 -9.73 -28.96 -2.89
CA GLY A 396 -9.48 -27.53 -2.89
C GLY A 396 -8.16 -27.17 -2.20
N TRP A 397 -7.64 -25.98 -2.52
CA TRP A 397 -6.43 -25.42 -1.95
C TRP A 397 -6.67 -23.97 -1.55
N TYR A 398 -6.45 -23.62 -0.28
CA TYR A 398 -6.89 -22.36 0.31
C TYR A 398 -5.79 -21.68 1.13
N GLY A 399 -5.91 -20.39 1.41
CA GLY A 399 -4.92 -19.58 2.13
C GLY A 399 -3.95 -18.88 1.19
N PHE A 400 -2.65 -19.20 1.29
CA PHE A 400 -1.53 -18.60 0.56
C PHE A 400 -1.26 -17.11 0.83
N GLY A 401 -1.72 -16.59 1.97
CA GLY A 401 -1.72 -15.17 2.29
C GLY A 401 -2.98 -14.46 1.83
N GLU A 402 -2.88 -13.17 1.56
CA GLU A 402 -3.94 -12.39 0.92
C GLU A 402 -3.93 -12.60 -0.60
N ARG A 403 -5.06 -13.01 -1.19
CA ARG A 403 -5.19 -13.35 -2.62
C ARG A 403 -6.46 -12.76 -3.25
N TYR A 404 -6.27 -12.12 -4.39
CA TYR A 404 -7.29 -11.30 -5.07
C TYR A 404 -7.95 -12.03 -6.25
N ASN A 405 -7.36 -13.12 -6.73
CA ASN A 405 -7.85 -13.88 -7.90
C ASN A 405 -8.93 -14.90 -7.57
N ALA A 406 -8.79 -15.65 -6.47
CA ALA A 406 -9.64 -16.78 -6.11
C ALA A 406 -9.46 -17.18 -4.63
N LEU A 407 -10.51 -17.74 -4.03
CA LEU A 407 -10.45 -18.32 -2.69
C LEU A 407 -9.86 -19.75 -2.72
N ASN A 408 -10.30 -20.55 -3.69
CA ASN A 408 -9.71 -21.85 -4.01
C ASN A 408 -8.69 -21.66 -5.15
N GLN A 409 -7.44 -22.05 -4.91
CA GLN A 409 -6.31 -21.91 -5.81
C GLN A 409 -6.02 -23.17 -6.65
N ALA A 410 -6.81 -24.24 -6.50
CA ALA A 410 -6.70 -25.42 -7.37
C ALA A 410 -6.81 -25.03 -8.85
N GLY A 411 -5.86 -25.46 -9.68
CA GLY A 411 -5.70 -25.05 -11.08
C GLY A 411 -4.75 -23.87 -11.31
N ASN A 412 -4.31 -23.15 -10.27
CA ASN A 412 -3.37 -22.04 -10.38
C ASN A 412 -1.94 -22.46 -10.01
N ARG A 413 -0.95 -21.67 -10.46
CA ARG A 413 0.39 -21.63 -9.87
C ARG A 413 0.51 -20.38 -9.02
N VAL A 414 0.81 -20.56 -7.74
CA VAL A 414 0.82 -19.49 -6.72
C VAL A 414 2.22 -19.40 -6.13
N ASP A 415 2.82 -18.22 -6.20
CA ASP A 415 4.14 -17.96 -5.64
C ASP A 415 4.09 -17.02 -4.42
N GLN A 416 5.19 -17.06 -3.66
CA GLN A 416 5.37 -16.37 -2.40
C GLN A 416 6.49 -15.34 -2.57
N PHE A 417 6.11 -14.22 -3.19
CA PHE A 417 6.99 -13.12 -3.54
C PHE A 417 6.28 -11.81 -3.23
N LEU A 418 6.68 -11.18 -2.13
CA LEU A 418 6.14 -9.88 -1.70
C LEU A 418 6.19 -8.87 -2.85
N TYR A 419 5.10 -8.20 -3.20
CA TYR A 419 5.10 -7.24 -4.32
C TYR A 419 4.06 -6.13 -4.16
N ASN A 420 4.49 -4.88 -4.33
CA ASN A 420 3.58 -3.74 -4.45
C ASN A 420 2.94 -3.75 -5.85
N GLN A 421 1.79 -4.42 -5.98
CA GLN A 421 0.96 -4.37 -7.18
C GLN A 421 -0.12 -3.29 -7.00
N TYR A 422 0.19 -2.08 -7.40
CA TYR A 422 -0.74 -0.96 -7.40
C TYR A 422 -1.93 -1.21 -8.33
N LYS A 423 -3.10 -1.51 -7.74
CA LYS A 423 -4.35 -1.95 -8.39
C LYS A 423 -4.22 -3.25 -9.19
N GLU A 424 -5.35 -3.89 -9.46
CA GLU A 424 -5.43 -5.03 -10.38
C GLU A 424 -4.50 -6.20 -9.99
N GLN A 425 -4.44 -6.49 -8.69
CA GLN A 425 -3.49 -7.40 -8.04
C GLN A 425 -3.36 -8.78 -8.70
N GLY A 426 -4.50 -9.38 -9.07
CA GLY A 426 -4.53 -10.70 -9.72
C GLY A 426 -3.92 -11.78 -8.82
N LEU A 427 -2.82 -12.40 -9.27
CA LEU A 427 -2.06 -13.37 -8.48
C LEU A 427 -1.02 -12.74 -7.55
N ARG A 428 -0.60 -11.49 -7.83
CA ARG A 428 0.37 -10.73 -7.03
C ARG A 428 -0.30 -10.26 -5.73
N THR A 429 0.49 -9.97 -4.70
CA THR A 429 -0.04 -9.57 -3.39
C THR A 429 0.99 -8.85 -2.52
N TYR A 430 0.51 -7.95 -1.66
CA TYR A 430 1.26 -7.33 -0.58
C TYR A 430 1.50 -8.29 0.59
N MET A 431 0.79 -9.41 0.67
CA MET A 431 0.92 -10.36 1.77
C MET A 431 0.84 -11.81 1.30
N PRO A 432 1.86 -12.32 0.59
CA PRO A 432 1.97 -13.76 0.32
C PRO A 432 2.28 -14.52 1.63
N MET A 433 1.83 -15.77 1.74
CA MET A 433 2.31 -16.69 2.78
C MET A 433 2.45 -18.11 2.23
N PRO A 434 3.53 -18.85 2.57
CA PRO A 434 3.84 -20.18 2.06
C PRO A 434 2.99 -21.29 2.71
N VAL A 435 1.72 -21.04 3.00
CA VAL A 435 0.78 -22.00 3.60
C VAL A 435 -0.40 -22.27 2.68
N GLY A 436 -0.69 -23.56 2.44
CA GLY A 436 -1.86 -24.02 1.71
C GLY A 436 -2.65 -25.05 2.51
N TYR A 437 -3.94 -24.85 2.66
CA TYR A 437 -4.87 -25.74 3.36
C TYR A 437 -5.74 -26.53 2.38
N THR A 438 -6.15 -27.75 2.71
CA THR A 438 -7.07 -28.55 1.88
C THR A 438 -8.27 -29.07 2.64
N ASP A 439 -9.40 -29.17 1.93
CA ASP A 439 -10.63 -29.88 2.34
C ASP A 439 -10.48 -31.41 2.33
N ALA A 440 -9.30 -31.95 1.95
CA ALA A 440 -8.94 -33.35 2.10
C ALA A 440 -8.36 -33.70 3.49
N GLY A 441 -8.35 -32.76 4.44
CA GLY A 441 -7.94 -32.98 5.83
C GLY A 441 -6.43 -32.83 6.09
N PHE A 442 -5.69 -32.21 5.17
CA PHE A 442 -4.28 -31.85 5.36
C PHE A 442 -3.96 -30.46 4.80
N GLY A 443 -2.91 -29.84 5.31
CA GLY A 443 -2.34 -28.60 4.80
C GLY A 443 -0.82 -28.63 4.89
N LEU A 444 -0.15 -27.76 4.14
CA LEU A 444 1.30 -27.66 4.04
C LEU A 444 1.73 -26.21 4.30
N HIS A 445 2.64 -25.98 5.23
CA HIS A 445 3.37 -24.73 5.37
C HIS A 445 4.84 -24.95 5.04
N LEU A 446 5.39 -24.23 4.06
CA LEU A 446 6.83 -24.26 3.76
C LEU A 446 7.51 -23.26 4.69
N ALA A 447 8.26 -23.76 5.66
CA ALA A 447 8.89 -22.94 6.68
C ALA A 447 10.14 -22.23 6.12
N THR A 448 9.92 -21.20 5.30
CA THR A 448 10.97 -20.41 4.64
C THR A 448 10.55 -18.96 4.44
N ASP A 449 11.50 -18.05 4.62
CA ASP A 449 11.37 -16.65 4.18
C ASP A 449 11.78 -16.47 2.70
N SER A 450 12.47 -17.45 2.08
CA SER A 450 12.86 -17.37 0.67
C SER A 450 11.67 -17.39 -0.29
N TYR A 451 11.93 -17.02 -1.56
CA TYR A 451 11.00 -17.30 -2.65
C TYR A 451 10.58 -18.77 -2.67
N SER A 452 9.28 -19.00 -2.67
CA SER A 452 8.67 -20.32 -2.73
C SER A 452 7.44 -20.33 -3.61
N TRP A 453 7.02 -21.51 -4.05
CA TRP A 453 5.90 -21.66 -4.98
C TRP A 453 5.16 -22.98 -4.81
N PHE A 454 3.87 -22.96 -5.17
CA PHE A 454 3.00 -24.11 -5.30
C PHE A 454 2.43 -24.12 -6.73
N ASP A 455 2.54 -25.25 -7.42
CA ASP A 455 1.90 -25.52 -8.69
C ASP A 455 0.78 -26.54 -8.46
N LEU A 456 -0.45 -26.05 -8.57
CA LEU A 456 -1.70 -26.75 -8.30
C LEU A 456 -2.46 -27.04 -9.60
N GLY A 457 -1.79 -26.96 -10.76
CA GLY A 457 -2.38 -27.11 -12.09
C GLY A 457 -2.86 -28.53 -12.42
N ILE A 458 -2.48 -29.54 -11.64
CA ILE A 458 -2.83 -30.95 -11.86
C ILE A 458 -3.70 -31.44 -10.70
N ALA A 459 -4.91 -31.93 -10.99
CA ALA A 459 -5.81 -32.44 -9.97
C ALA A 459 -5.24 -33.71 -9.29
N GLY A 460 -5.00 -33.64 -7.99
CA GLY A 460 -4.44 -34.74 -7.19
C GLY A 460 -2.91 -34.86 -7.23
N GLU A 461 -2.21 -33.90 -7.85
CA GLU A 461 -0.75 -33.75 -7.76
C GLU A 461 -0.41 -32.29 -7.45
N THR A 462 0.31 -32.08 -6.35
CA THR A 462 0.86 -30.76 -5.99
C THR A 462 2.36 -30.80 -6.13
N ARG A 463 2.92 -29.87 -6.90
CA ARG A 463 4.36 -29.62 -6.94
C ARG A 463 4.64 -28.34 -6.17
N LEU A 464 5.69 -28.35 -5.37
CA LEU A 464 6.10 -27.18 -4.58
C LEU A 464 7.61 -27.04 -4.58
N GLY A 465 8.11 -25.83 -4.34
CA GLY A 465 9.55 -25.58 -4.30
C GLY A 465 9.94 -24.31 -3.57
N VAL A 466 11.21 -24.26 -3.18
CA VAL A 466 11.85 -23.17 -2.42
C VAL A 466 13.23 -22.88 -3.01
N GLU A 467 13.58 -21.61 -3.16
CA GLU A 467 14.96 -21.20 -3.43
C GLU A 467 15.76 -21.17 -2.11
N ALA A 468 16.11 -22.36 -1.63
CA ALA A 468 16.86 -22.57 -0.40
C ALA A 468 17.69 -23.86 -0.45
N GLY A 469 18.65 -23.97 0.48
CA GLY A 469 19.55 -25.12 0.59
C GLY A 469 18.95 -26.37 1.25
N HIS A 470 17.78 -26.22 1.88
CA HIS A 470 16.97 -27.26 2.51
C HIS A 470 15.48 -26.90 2.31
N LEU A 471 14.59 -27.88 2.46
CA LEU A 471 13.14 -27.67 2.39
C LEU A 471 12.49 -28.25 3.65
N THR A 472 11.94 -27.38 4.48
CA THR A 472 11.16 -27.74 5.67
C THR A 472 9.67 -27.52 5.40
N ILE A 473 8.85 -28.52 5.70
CA ILE A 473 7.39 -28.48 5.53
C ILE A 473 6.73 -28.86 6.85
N ASP A 474 5.89 -27.98 7.38
CA ASP A 474 4.99 -28.30 8.48
C ASP A 474 3.69 -28.91 7.92
N LEU A 475 3.33 -30.09 8.42
CA LEU A 475 2.12 -30.80 8.06
C LEU A 475 0.99 -30.39 9.02
N LEU A 476 -0.01 -29.72 8.47
CA LEU A 476 -1.23 -29.32 9.17
C LEU A 476 -2.28 -30.42 8.95
N THR A 477 -3.07 -30.77 9.96
CA THR A 477 -3.99 -31.93 9.85
C THR A 477 -5.39 -31.67 10.40
N GLY A 478 -6.37 -32.41 9.89
CA GLY A 478 -7.77 -32.32 10.29
C GLY A 478 -8.55 -31.24 9.53
N PRO A 479 -9.70 -30.79 10.07
CA PRO A 479 -10.55 -29.76 9.48
C PRO A 479 -9.79 -28.51 9.05
N VAL A 480 -10.25 -27.79 8.02
CA VAL A 480 -9.55 -26.59 7.50
C VAL A 480 -9.38 -25.55 8.60
N ALA A 481 -10.39 -25.33 9.44
CA ALA A 481 -10.28 -24.45 10.60
C ALA A 481 -9.19 -24.89 11.59
N ALA A 482 -9.02 -26.19 11.83
CA ALA A 482 -7.96 -26.70 12.68
C ALA A 482 -6.56 -26.51 12.06
N GLN A 483 -6.44 -26.62 10.73
CA GLN A 483 -5.19 -26.34 10.01
C GLN A 483 -4.79 -24.86 10.14
N VAL A 484 -5.75 -23.93 10.06
CA VAL A 484 -5.52 -22.49 10.30
C VAL A 484 -5.02 -22.24 11.73
N SER A 485 -5.69 -22.78 12.75
CA SER A 485 -5.24 -22.66 14.15
C SER A 485 -3.84 -23.24 14.37
N GLN A 486 -3.50 -24.36 13.72
CA GLN A 486 -2.16 -24.96 13.76
C GLN A 486 -1.11 -24.04 13.13
N PHE A 487 -1.35 -23.49 11.95
CA PHE A 487 -0.43 -22.56 11.28
C PHE A 487 -0.14 -21.33 12.14
N MET A 488 -1.18 -20.72 12.73
CA MET A 488 -1.02 -19.58 13.63
C MET A 488 -0.24 -19.96 14.90
N ALA A 489 -0.54 -21.12 15.50
CA ALA A 489 0.22 -21.62 16.66
C ALA A 489 1.70 -21.90 16.36
N LEU A 490 2.04 -22.28 15.12
CA LEU A 490 3.42 -22.51 14.68
C LEU A 490 4.18 -21.20 14.38
N THR A 491 3.49 -20.12 14.06
CA THR A 491 4.09 -18.89 13.48
C THR A 491 3.94 -17.64 14.33
N GLY A 492 3.17 -17.71 15.42
CA GLY A 492 3.06 -16.66 16.44
C GLY A 492 1.61 -16.45 16.90
N ASP A 493 1.42 -16.26 18.20
CA ASP A 493 0.10 -15.93 18.75
C ASP A 493 -0.41 -14.59 18.16
N PRO A 494 -1.70 -14.48 17.80
CA PRO A 494 -2.25 -13.23 17.28
C PRO A 494 -2.31 -12.16 18.35
N GLU A 495 -1.91 -10.94 18.01
CA GLU A 495 -2.08 -9.79 18.90
C GLU A 495 -3.52 -9.25 18.80
N PRO A 496 -4.16 -8.83 19.91
CA PRO A 496 -5.46 -8.17 19.89
C PRO A 496 -5.34 -6.70 19.45
N VAL A 497 -6.43 -6.13 18.93
CA VAL A 497 -6.58 -4.66 18.83
C VAL A 497 -7.33 -4.11 20.05
N PRO A 498 -7.06 -2.86 20.47
CA PRO A 498 -7.93 -2.15 21.41
C PRO A 498 -9.31 -1.89 20.79
N ALA A 499 -10.34 -1.83 21.62
CA ALA A 499 -11.74 -1.79 21.16
C ALA A 499 -12.08 -0.60 20.23
N TRP A 500 -11.41 0.55 20.38
CA TRP A 500 -11.60 1.71 19.50
C TRP A 500 -11.24 1.41 18.04
N ALA A 501 -10.30 0.48 17.79
CA ALA A 501 -9.89 0.08 16.44
C ALA A 501 -10.97 -0.74 15.72
N LEU A 502 -11.96 -1.27 16.47
CA LEU A 502 -13.11 -1.96 15.91
C LEU A 502 -14.23 -0.98 15.50
N GLY A 503 -14.11 0.33 15.72
CA GLY A 503 -15.07 1.32 15.24
C GLY A 503 -14.91 1.64 13.74
N PRO A 504 -15.60 2.67 13.22
CA PRO A 504 -15.38 3.25 11.90
C PRO A 504 -14.14 4.16 11.85
N TRP A 505 -13.32 3.99 10.83
CA TRP A 505 -12.10 4.78 10.60
C TRP A 505 -12.30 5.77 9.46
N MET A 506 -11.71 6.95 9.61
CA MET A 506 -11.72 8.01 8.61
C MET A 506 -10.30 8.33 8.12
N SER A 507 -10.13 8.42 6.80
CA SER A 507 -8.84 8.77 6.19
C SER A 507 -9.02 9.50 4.85
N SER A 508 -8.06 10.34 4.52
CA SER A 508 -7.80 10.84 3.17
C SER A 508 -6.38 11.42 3.12
N ASN A 509 -5.64 11.14 2.05
CA ASN A 509 -4.37 11.82 1.79
C ASN A 509 -4.56 13.33 1.48
N ASN A 510 -5.81 13.77 1.27
CA ASN A 510 -6.12 15.19 1.04
C ASN A 510 -6.06 16.04 2.32
N TRP A 511 -6.00 15.44 3.51
CA TRP A 511 -6.04 16.13 4.80
C TRP A 511 -4.63 16.54 5.25
N ASP A 512 -4.08 17.51 4.52
CA ASP A 512 -2.69 18.00 4.58
C ASP A 512 -2.53 19.29 5.42
N SER A 513 -3.47 19.55 6.34
CA SER A 513 -3.42 20.66 7.32
C SER A 513 -4.39 20.46 8.48
N GLU A 514 -4.07 21.06 9.63
CA GLU A 514 -4.89 21.05 10.84
C GLU A 514 -6.28 21.64 10.59
N ALA A 515 -6.37 22.73 9.83
CA ALA A 515 -7.64 23.38 9.52
C ALA A 515 -8.58 22.44 8.74
N GLU A 516 -8.04 21.65 7.80
CA GLU A 516 -8.83 20.66 7.07
C GLU A 516 -9.21 19.48 7.97
N VAL A 517 -8.30 18.95 8.80
CA VAL A 517 -8.61 17.88 9.76
C VAL A 517 -9.73 18.30 10.72
N ARG A 518 -9.63 19.48 11.34
CA ARG A 518 -10.67 20.02 12.24
C ARG A 518 -12.03 20.19 11.53
N LYS A 519 -12.04 20.59 10.26
CA LYS A 519 -13.25 20.65 9.42
C LYS A 519 -13.86 19.26 9.18
N GLN A 520 -13.05 18.23 8.93
CA GLN A 520 -13.51 16.86 8.69
C GLN A 520 -14.07 16.20 9.97
N VAL A 521 -13.50 16.54 11.14
CA VAL A 521 -14.06 16.21 12.47
C VAL A 521 -15.40 16.91 12.67
N ALA A 522 -15.48 18.23 12.41
CA ALA A 522 -16.72 18.98 12.57
C ALA A 522 -17.87 18.46 11.67
N LEU A 523 -17.59 18.10 10.42
CA LEU A 523 -18.56 17.52 9.48
C LEU A 523 -19.01 16.12 9.92
N THR A 524 -18.12 15.33 10.50
CA THR A 524 -18.45 14.02 11.10
C THR A 524 -19.44 14.15 12.26
N LEU A 525 -19.22 15.14 13.14
CA LEU A 525 -20.13 15.46 14.24
C LEU A 525 -21.47 16.02 13.74
N GLU A 526 -21.46 16.98 12.81
CA GLU A 526 -22.65 17.55 12.17
C GLU A 526 -23.54 16.47 11.56
N HIS A 527 -22.92 15.53 10.85
CA HIS A 527 -23.62 14.46 10.17
C HIS A 527 -23.98 13.26 11.04
N GLN A 528 -23.57 13.23 12.32
CA GLN A 528 -23.84 12.13 13.27
C GLN A 528 -23.20 10.80 12.83
N ILE A 529 -21.91 10.86 12.46
CA ILE A 529 -21.10 9.70 12.11
C ILE A 529 -20.18 9.38 13.30
N PRO A 530 -20.30 8.19 13.93
CA PRO A 530 -19.48 7.84 15.09
C PRO A 530 -18.15 7.21 14.66
N ALA A 531 -17.25 8.00 14.08
CA ALA A 531 -15.89 7.55 13.79
C ALA A 531 -15.05 7.49 15.08
N THR A 532 -14.12 6.53 15.17
CA THR A 532 -13.25 6.31 16.35
C THR A 532 -11.75 6.46 16.04
N VAL A 533 -11.37 6.53 14.76
CA VAL A 533 -9.98 6.64 14.31
C VAL A 533 -9.86 7.63 13.17
N LEU A 534 -8.85 8.49 13.23
CA LEU A 534 -8.45 9.42 12.17
C LEU A 534 -7.01 9.16 11.75
N VAL A 535 -6.82 8.85 10.46
CA VAL A 535 -5.50 8.65 9.85
C VAL A 535 -5.09 9.90 9.06
N ILE A 536 -3.91 10.45 9.36
CA ILE A 536 -3.32 11.55 8.58
C ILE A 536 -2.09 11.03 7.81
N GLU A 537 -2.08 11.22 6.49
CA GLU A 537 -0.97 10.79 5.63
C GLU A 537 0.01 11.93 5.32
N ALA A 538 -0.44 12.97 4.60
CA ALA A 538 0.35 14.15 4.27
C ALA A 538 0.56 15.11 5.47
N TRP A 539 0.94 14.57 6.63
CA TRP A 539 1.25 15.33 7.85
C TRP A 539 2.65 15.94 7.84
N SER A 540 3.56 15.33 7.09
CA SER A 540 5.00 15.53 7.24
C SER A 540 5.59 16.65 6.36
N ASP A 541 6.86 16.96 6.58
CA ASP A 541 7.71 17.76 5.70
C ASP A 541 7.97 17.16 4.30
N GLU A 542 7.46 15.96 4.03
CA GLU A 542 7.64 15.18 2.80
C GLU A 542 9.12 14.92 2.42
N ALA A 543 10.02 14.96 3.42
CA ALA A 543 11.46 14.83 3.25
C ALA A 543 12.11 13.91 4.30
N THR A 544 11.73 14.05 5.57
CA THR A 544 12.20 13.24 6.70
C THR A 544 11.17 12.23 7.20
N PHE A 545 9.87 12.52 7.00
CA PHE A 545 8.75 11.73 7.51
C PHE A 545 8.76 11.53 9.05
N TYR A 546 9.40 12.43 9.79
CA TYR A 546 9.24 12.51 11.25
C TYR A 546 9.02 13.93 11.77
N ILE A 547 9.05 14.95 10.90
CA ILE A 547 8.79 16.36 11.22
C ILE A 547 7.49 16.79 10.52
N PHE A 548 6.64 17.55 11.19
CA PHE A 548 5.42 18.13 10.60
C PHE A 548 5.74 19.17 9.52
N ASN A 549 4.86 19.28 8.53
CA ASN A 549 5.00 20.27 7.46
C ASN A 549 5.01 21.72 8.00
N ASP A 550 5.73 22.62 7.33
CA ASP A 550 5.95 24.03 7.71
C ASP A 550 6.58 24.29 9.11
N ALA A 551 6.94 23.27 9.88
CA ALA A 551 7.58 23.43 11.18
C ALA A 551 8.94 24.14 11.06
N GLN A 552 9.19 25.12 11.93
CA GLN A 552 10.45 25.87 11.98
C GLN A 552 11.34 25.32 13.10
N TYR A 553 12.61 25.07 12.81
CA TYR A 553 13.58 24.52 13.76
C TYR A 553 15.02 24.88 13.33
N ALA A 554 15.96 24.77 14.26
CA ALA A 554 17.39 24.76 13.93
C ALA A 554 17.80 23.33 13.57
N GLU A 555 18.59 23.14 12.51
CA GLU A 555 19.02 21.81 12.10
C GLU A 555 20.01 21.20 13.11
N LYS A 556 19.84 19.92 13.42
CA LYS A 556 20.68 19.15 14.33
C LYS A 556 21.64 18.23 13.56
N PRO A 557 22.76 17.80 14.17
CA PRO A 557 23.55 16.67 13.68
C PRO A 557 22.67 15.43 13.45
N GLY A 558 22.97 14.63 12.42
CA GLY A 558 22.11 13.49 12.04
C GLY A 558 21.97 12.41 13.12
N ALA A 559 22.92 12.34 14.06
CA ALA A 559 22.88 11.45 15.22
C ALA A 559 21.85 11.86 16.29
N GLU A 560 21.39 13.12 16.28
CA GLU A 560 20.51 13.67 17.31
C GLU A 560 19.02 13.55 16.93
N ALA A 561 18.18 13.63 17.97
CA ALA A 561 16.73 13.63 17.87
C ALA A 561 16.14 15.00 18.24
N PHE A 562 14.90 15.22 17.83
CA PHE A 562 14.10 16.39 18.19
C PHE A 562 13.11 16.03 19.31
N THR A 563 12.85 17.02 20.15
CA THR A 563 11.73 17.09 21.09
C THR A 563 10.71 18.09 20.56
N CYS A 564 9.48 18.09 21.08
CA CYS A 564 8.47 19.07 20.66
C CYS A 564 8.93 20.52 20.92
N ALA A 565 9.77 20.74 21.93
CA ALA A 565 10.33 22.05 22.28
C ALA A 565 11.40 22.59 21.32
N ASP A 566 11.94 21.75 20.42
CA ASP A 566 12.87 22.19 19.36
C ASP A 566 12.14 22.83 18.16
N PHE A 567 10.81 22.67 18.08
CA PHE A 567 9.99 23.15 16.97
C PHE A 567 9.19 24.41 17.34
N SER A 568 9.13 25.34 16.40
CA SER A 568 8.17 26.44 16.37
C SER A 568 7.16 26.18 15.26
N PHE A 569 5.89 26.03 15.61
CA PHE A 569 4.79 25.83 14.66
C PHE A 569 4.16 27.19 14.32
N PRO A 570 4.37 27.73 13.11
CA PRO A 570 3.88 29.06 12.78
C PRO A 570 2.37 29.05 12.47
N GLU A 571 1.65 30.09 12.90
CA GLU A 571 0.20 30.29 12.65
C GLU A 571 -0.17 30.23 11.15
N TRP A 572 0.75 30.59 10.25
CA TRP A 572 0.54 30.53 8.80
C TRP A 572 0.78 29.14 8.18
N GLY A 573 1.41 28.22 8.91
CA GLY A 573 1.76 26.88 8.45
C GLY A 573 0.56 25.93 8.45
N ARG A 574 0.74 24.75 7.84
CA ARG A 574 -0.29 23.70 7.78
C ARG A 574 -0.68 23.15 9.15
N TRP A 575 0.25 23.12 10.09
CA TRP A 575 0.11 22.48 11.40
C TRP A 575 0.54 23.45 12.52
N PRO A 576 -0.25 24.49 12.82
CA PRO A 576 0.10 25.52 13.79
C PRO A 576 0.06 25.05 15.25
N ASP A 577 -0.74 24.01 15.59
CA ASP A 577 -0.75 23.38 16.91
C ASP A 577 -1.00 21.86 16.82
N PRO A 578 0.02 21.06 16.45
CA PRO A 578 -0.12 19.61 16.34
C PRO A 578 -0.55 18.93 17.65
N LYS A 579 -0.16 19.52 18.79
CA LYS A 579 -0.49 18.99 20.12
C LYS A 579 -1.95 19.28 20.50
N GLY A 580 -2.42 20.51 20.26
CA GLY A 580 -3.82 20.88 20.40
C GLY A 580 -4.72 20.25 19.34
N LEU A 581 -4.18 19.78 18.21
CA LEU A 581 -4.90 18.91 17.27
C LEU A 581 -5.09 17.52 17.86
N ALA A 582 -4.02 16.86 18.32
CA ALA A 582 -4.11 15.52 18.91
C ALA A 582 -5.07 15.50 20.12
N ALA A 583 -4.93 16.47 21.03
CA ALA A 583 -5.86 16.64 22.16
C ALA A 583 -7.32 16.84 21.70
N HIS A 584 -7.55 17.64 20.67
CA HIS A 584 -8.89 17.83 20.11
C HIS A 584 -9.49 16.56 19.49
N LEU A 585 -8.67 15.68 18.91
CA LEU A 585 -9.13 14.38 18.43
C LEU A 585 -9.52 13.49 19.62
N HIS A 586 -8.69 13.43 20.66
CA HIS A 586 -8.99 12.68 21.88
C HIS A 586 -10.25 13.18 22.60
N ASP A 587 -10.46 14.50 22.68
CA ASP A 587 -11.66 15.15 23.23
C ASP A 587 -12.95 14.83 22.43
N ASN A 588 -12.83 14.26 21.22
CA ASN A 588 -13.94 13.83 20.37
C ASN A 588 -13.92 12.29 20.14
N ASP A 589 -13.30 11.54 21.05
CA ASP A 589 -13.16 10.07 21.03
C ASP A 589 -12.46 9.48 19.79
N LEU A 590 -11.77 10.32 19.02
CA LEU A 590 -10.95 9.89 17.88
C LEU A 590 -9.54 9.54 18.35
N ARG A 591 -8.95 8.50 17.76
CA ARG A 591 -7.54 8.13 17.91
C ARG A 591 -6.75 8.54 16.67
N LEU A 592 -5.58 9.14 16.88
CA LEU A 592 -4.72 9.70 15.83
C LEU A 592 -3.70 8.67 15.36
N ILE A 593 -3.74 8.31 14.08
CA ILE A 593 -2.75 7.46 13.43
C ILE A 593 -2.00 8.26 12.37
N LEU A 594 -0.66 8.21 12.39
CA LEU A 594 0.20 8.90 11.42
C LEU A 594 0.83 7.93 10.42
N TRP A 595 0.86 8.29 9.15
CA TRP A 595 1.49 7.50 8.10
C TRP A 595 3.03 7.50 8.21
N GLN A 596 3.65 6.36 7.89
CA GLN A 596 5.09 6.09 7.96
C GLN A 596 5.54 5.13 6.86
N ILE A 597 6.83 5.21 6.51
CA ILE A 597 7.53 4.35 5.54
C ILE A 597 8.94 4.03 6.01
N PRO A 598 9.57 2.92 5.56
CA PRO A 598 10.86 2.46 6.06
C PRO A 598 12.11 3.06 5.37
N ILE A 599 11.99 4.23 4.72
CA ILE A 599 13.02 4.80 3.83
C ILE A 599 13.45 6.23 4.18
N ILE A 600 14.69 6.58 3.84
CA ILE A 600 15.12 7.98 3.71
C ILE A 600 14.98 8.37 2.25
N LYS A 601 14.01 9.26 1.97
CA LYS A 601 13.60 9.68 0.62
C LYS A 601 14.76 10.20 -0.22
N GLN A 602 14.78 9.96 -1.52
CA GLN A 602 15.57 10.76 -2.45
C GLN A 602 14.72 11.93 -2.96
N SER A 603 15.25 13.16 -2.89
CA SER A 603 14.64 14.34 -3.54
C SER A 603 15.75 15.23 -4.09
N PRO A 604 15.85 15.40 -5.43
CA PRO A 604 16.84 16.29 -6.04
C PRO A 604 16.40 17.76 -6.09
N ALA A 605 15.10 18.06 -6.05
CA ALA A 605 14.58 19.42 -6.17
C ALA A 605 14.62 20.24 -4.87
N LEU A 606 14.58 19.59 -3.69
CA LEU A 606 14.56 20.24 -2.39
C LEU A 606 15.79 19.88 -1.55
N LYS A 607 16.70 20.86 -1.36
CA LYS A 607 17.87 20.73 -0.48
C LYS A 607 17.47 20.82 1.01
N HIS A 608 16.80 19.79 1.52
CA HIS A 608 16.38 19.70 2.91
C HIS A 608 17.58 19.38 3.83
N LEU A 609 17.98 20.33 4.69
CA LEU A 609 19.24 20.25 5.43
C LEU A 609 19.24 19.18 6.52
N GLN A 610 18.16 19.04 7.29
CA GLN A 610 18.10 18.00 8.34
C GLN A 610 18.18 16.60 7.75
N LYS A 611 17.39 16.33 6.70
CA LYS A 611 17.44 15.10 5.92
C LYS A 611 18.87 14.79 5.46
N ARG A 612 19.60 15.78 4.94
CA ARG A 612 21.00 15.59 4.52
C ARG A 612 21.91 15.23 5.71
N ASN A 613 21.70 15.83 6.88
CA ASN A 613 22.44 15.46 8.09
C ASN A 613 22.15 14.01 8.50
N ASP A 614 20.88 13.60 8.45
CA ASP A 614 20.44 12.22 8.72
C ASP A 614 21.04 11.23 7.71
N GLU A 615 21.06 11.54 6.41
CA GLU A 615 21.72 10.74 5.37
C GLU A 615 23.23 10.60 5.62
N ASN A 616 23.92 11.70 5.95
CA ASN A 616 25.36 11.66 6.25
C ASN A 616 25.66 10.72 7.43
N HIS A 617 24.81 10.74 8.48
CA HIS A 617 24.98 9.86 9.64
C HIS A 617 24.61 8.41 9.32
N PHE A 618 23.52 8.17 8.58
CA PHE A 618 23.13 6.86 8.06
C PHE A 618 24.25 6.19 7.24
N PHE A 619 24.97 6.96 6.43
CA PHE A 619 26.15 6.47 5.71
C PHE A 619 27.35 6.21 6.62
N ALA A 620 27.60 7.09 7.61
CA ALA A 620 28.73 6.97 8.53
C ALA A 620 28.64 5.73 9.43
N GLU A 621 27.45 5.45 9.99
CA GLU A 621 27.19 4.30 10.85
C GLU A 621 26.77 3.03 10.07
N GLY A 622 26.42 3.20 8.78
CA GLY A 622 26.03 2.09 7.91
C GLY A 622 24.70 1.42 8.34
N PHE A 623 23.67 2.21 8.63
CA PHE A 623 22.34 1.72 9.06
C PHE A 623 21.47 1.11 7.95
N GLY A 624 21.88 1.23 6.69
CA GLY A 624 21.13 0.70 5.55
C GLY A 624 21.40 -0.77 5.25
N VAL A 625 20.46 -1.39 4.55
CA VAL A 625 20.65 -2.64 3.81
C VAL A 625 21.77 -2.43 2.78
N LYS A 626 22.65 -3.42 2.54
CA LYS A 626 23.86 -3.24 1.71
C LYS A 626 23.93 -4.20 0.54
N HIS A 627 24.59 -3.79 -0.53
CA HIS A 627 25.11 -4.69 -1.57
C HIS A 627 26.38 -5.42 -1.05
N PRO A 628 26.81 -6.53 -1.69
CA PRO A 628 28.03 -7.27 -1.32
C PRO A 628 29.33 -6.45 -1.30
N ASP A 629 29.38 -5.32 -2.01
CA ASP A 629 30.53 -4.40 -2.03
C ASP A 629 30.53 -3.41 -0.85
N GLY A 630 29.52 -3.48 0.02
CA GLY A 630 29.33 -2.61 1.19
C GLY A 630 28.58 -1.31 0.89
N THR A 631 28.22 -1.03 -0.37
CA THR A 631 27.40 0.15 -0.70
C THR A 631 25.95 -0.04 -0.22
N PRO A 632 25.29 1.02 0.28
CA PRO A 632 23.90 0.92 0.74
C PRO A 632 22.93 0.80 -0.43
N LEU A 633 21.89 -0.03 -0.26
CA LEU A 633 20.80 -0.17 -1.21
C LEU A 633 20.10 1.18 -1.44
N ARG A 634 19.97 1.54 -2.71
CA ARG A 634 19.00 2.52 -3.20
C ARG A 634 17.90 1.80 -3.98
N LEU A 635 16.64 2.20 -3.78
CA LEU A 635 15.51 1.55 -4.44
C LEU A 635 15.63 1.69 -5.98
N PRO A 636 15.74 0.59 -6.75
CA PRO A 636 16.12 0.66 -8.16
C PRO A 636 15.01 1.22 -9.07
N GLU A 637 13.74 0.98 -8.70
CA GLU A 637 12.57 1.36 -9.47
C GLU A 637 11.33 1.50 -8.58
N GLY A 638 10.23 1.98 -9.19
CA GLY A 638 8.93 2.08 -8.52
C GLY A 638 8.84 3.24 -7.52
N TRP A 639 8.02 3.02 -6.50
CA TRP A 639 7.72 4.00 -5.46
C TRP A 639 8.96 4.30 -4.61
N PHE A 640 9.20 5.58 -4.33
CA PHE A 640 10.42 6.07 -3.65
C PHE A 640 11.74 5.62 -4.29
N LYS A 641 11.80 5.50 -5.62
CA LYS A 641 13.04 5.28 -6.38
C LYS A 641 14.22 6.13 -5.88
N ASP A 642 15.40 5.53 -5.92
CA ASP A 642 16.70 6.05 -5.47
C ASP A 642 16.80 6.34 -3.95
N SER A 643 15.73 6.15 -3.17
CA SER A 643 15.72 6.32 -1.71
C SER A 643 16.50 5.21 -0.99
N LEU A 644 16.98 5.50 0.22
CA LEU A 644 17.75 4.56 1.06
C LEU A 644 16.81 3.73 1.94
N LEU A 645 17.03 2.41 2.03
CA LEU A 645 16.24 1.51 2.87
C LEU A 645 16.92 1.26 4.22
N LEU A 646 16.20 1.47 5.34
CA LEU A 646 16.71 1.15 6.68
C LEU A 646 16.80 -0.36 6.88
N ASP A 647 17.87 -0.84 7.50
CA ASP A 647 17.95 -2.20 8.01
C ASP A 647 17.36 -2.29 9.43
N PHE A 648 16.12 -2.79 9.56
CA PHE A 648 15.47 -2.99 10.87
C PHE A 648 16.08 -4.14 11.71
N THR A 649 16.96 -4.95 11.12
CA THR A 649 17.75 -5.95 11.86
C THR A 649 18.97 -5.33 12.53
N ASN A 650 19.39 -4.14 12.10
CA ASN A 650 20.42 -3.35 12.78
C ASN A 650 19.83 -2.67 14.03
N PRO A 651 20.18 -3.10 15.26
CA PRO A 651 19.59 -2.54 16.46
C PRO A 651 19.93 -1.05 16.64
N ALA A 652 21.15 -0.63 16.34
CA ALA A 652 21.56 0.78 16.45
C ALA A 652 20.82 1.66 15.44
N GLY A 653 20.65 1.19 14.20
CA GLY A 653 19.89 1.89 13.16
C GLY A 653 18.40 2.02 13.51
N ARG A 654 17.80 0.97 14.07
CA ARG A 654 16.42 0.98 14.56
C ARG A 654 16.22 1.92 15.76
N ASP A 655 17.12 1.89 16.74
CA ASP A 655 17.01 2.71 17.93
C ASP A 655 17.23 4.21 17.58
N TRP A 656 18.18 4.51 16.67
CA TRP A 656 18.33 5.83 16.04
C TRP A 656 17.05 6.28 15.32
N TRP A 657 16.47 5.39 14.51
CA TRP A 657 15.27 5.68 13.73
C TRP A 657 14.07 6.06 14.61
N PHE A 658 13.82 5.32 15.68
CA PHE A 658 12.73 5.62 16.62
C PHE A 658 13.00 6.81 17.52
N SER A 659 14.27 7.09 17.88
CA SER A 659 14.60 8.30 18.65
C SER A 659 14.05 9.58 17.98
N LYS A 660 14.05 9.65 16.64
CA LYS A 660 13.51 10.77 15.87
C LYS A 660 11.97 10.86 15.84
N ARG A 661 11.27 9.75 16.15
CA ARG A 661 9.79 9.69 16.25
C ARG A 661 9.29 9.75 17.68
N GLN A 662 10.16 9.63 18.70
CA GLN A 662 9.78 9.49 20.11
C GLN A 662 8.82 10.60 20.58
N TYR A 663 9.05 11.86 20.18
CA TYR A 663 8.20 12.99 20.55
C TYR A 663 6.75 12.89 20.03
N LEU A 664 6.50 12.13 18.95
CA LEU A 664 5.15 11.88 18.43
C LEU A 664 4.31 11.08 19.42
N ILE A 665 4.92 10.14 20.14
CA ILE A 665 4.26 9.36 21.21
C ILE A 665 4.24 10.19 22.50
N ASP A 666 5.43 10.53 23.02
CA ASP A 666 5.57 11.04 24.40
C ASP A 666 5.02 12.46 24.61
N GLU A 667 5.11 13.30 23.58
CA GLU A 667 4.78 14.73 23.69
C GLU A 667 3.51 15.13 22.95
N LEU A 668 3.16 14.44 21.86
CA LEU A 668 1.95 14.70 21.06
C LEU A 668 0.81 13.71 21.31
N GLY A 669 1.07 12.49 21.77
CA GLY A 669 0.03 11.48 22.04
C GLY A 669 -0.53 10.79 20.80
N VAL A 670 0.29 10.50 19.79
CA VAL A 670 -0.11 9.69 18.62
C VAL A 670 -0.43 8.26 19.04
N ASP A 671 -1.58 7.73 18.62
CA ASP A 671 -2.15 6.42 19.02
C ASP A 671 -1.75 5.26 18.09
N GLY A 672 -0.89 5.50 17.11
CA GLY A 672 -0.41 4.46 16.20
C GLY A 672 0.14 4.98 14.88
N PHE A 673 0.56 4.05 14.02
CA PHE A 673 1.16 4.36 12.73
C PHE A 673 0.55 3.54 11.59
N LYS A 674 0.19 4.20 10.48
CA LYS A 674 -0.09 3.52 9.20
C LYS A 674 1.26 3.22 8.56
N THR A 675 1.76 2.01 8.78
CA THR A 675 3.09 1.54 8.34
C THR A 675 2.99 1.00 6.93
N ASP A 676 3.20 1.89 5.98
CA ASP A 676 3.08 1.64 4.55
C ASP A 676 4.42 1.21 3.93
N GLY A 677 4.37 0.56 2.77
CA GLY A 677 5.53 -0.05 2.15
C GLY A 677 5.98 -1.34 2.84
N GLY A 678 7.24 -1.69 2.62
CA GLY A 678 7.85 -2.96 3.03
C GLY A 678 8.24 -3.85 1.85
N GLU A 679 7.68 -3.63 0.65
CA GLU A 679 7.92 -4.42 -0.57
C GLU A 679 9.20 -3.98 -1.31
N MET A 680 10.22 -3.55 -0.56
CA MET A 680 11.29 -2.65 -1.03
C MET A 680 12.68 -3.31 -1.17
N VAL A 681 12.82 -4.60 -0.83
CA VAL A 681 14.10 -5.31 -0.93
C VAL A 681 14.26 -5.92 -2.33
N TRP A 682 15.23 -5.40 -3.09
CA TRP A 682 15.49 -5.75 -4.49
C TRP A 682 16.93 -6.26 -4.68
N GLY A 683 17.07 -7.59 -4.76
CA GLY A 683 18.36 -8.26 -4.97
C GLY A 683 18.60 -9.39 -3.96
N LYS A 684 18.83 -10.61 -4.45
CA LYS A 684 18.98 -11.82 -3.62
C LYS A 684 20.25 -11.83 -2.74
N ASP A 685 21.29 -11.13 -3.19
CA ASP A 685 22.62 -11.10 -2.58
C ASP A 685 22.83 -9.85 -1.67
N LEU A 686 21.78 -9.05 -1.43
CA LEU A 686 21.84 -7.97 -0.44
C LEU A 686 22.17 -8.52 0.95
N ALA A 687 22.94 -7.80 1.76
CA ALA A 687 23.34 -8.18 3.11
C ALA A 687 22.64 -7.33 4.18
N PHE A 688 22.17 -8.00 5.23
CA PHE A 688 21.53 -7.43 6.41
C PHE A 688 22.40 -7.66 7.66
N ALA A 689 22.18 -6.86 8.71
CA ALA A 689 23.01 -6.84 9.91
C ALA A 689 22.91 -8.12 10.78
N ASP A 690 21.83 -8.89 10.64
CA ASP A 690 21.69 -10.21 11.27
C ASP A 690 22.36 -11.36 10.49
N GLY A 691 22.92 -11.07 9.31
CA GLY A 691 23.63 -12.04 8.47
C GLY A 691 22.77 -12.77 7.42
N ARG A 692 21.46 -12.53 7.38
CA ARG A 692 20.58 -13.02 6.28
C ARG A 692 20.81 -12.21 5.00
N THR A 693 20.33 -12.74 3.88
CA THR A 693 20.41 -12.04 2.58
C THR A 693 19.03 -11.66 2.02
N GLY A 694 19.02 -10.75 1.05
CA GLY A 694 17.80 -10.31 0.36
C GLY A 694 16.99 -11.42 -0.34
N LEU A 695 17.55 -12.63 -0.46
CA LEU A 695 16.82 -13.83 -0.91
C LEU A 695 15.70 -14.21 0.08
N GLU A 696 16.02 -14.20 1.37
CA GLU A 696 15.10 -14.44 2.48
C GLU A 696 14.41 -13.12 2.88
N HIS A 697 15.19 -12.04 2.96
CA HIS A 697 14.72 -10.79 3.51
C HIS A 697 13.69 -10.08 2.67
N ARG A 698 13.52 -10.40 1.37
CA ARG A 698 12.42 -9.78 0.61
C ARG A 698 11.06 -10.03 1.25
N ASN A 699 10.77 -11.26 1.65
CA ASN A 699 9.50 -11.59 2.29
C ASN A 699 9.52 -11.29 3.79
N ALA A 700 10.67 -11.44 4.47
CA ALA A 700 10.79 -11.18 5.90
C ALA A 700 10.81 -9.68 6.29
N TYR A 701 11.21 -8.78 5.38
CA TYR A 701 11.38 -7.35 5.69
C TYR A 701 10.14 -6.67 6.31
N PRO A 702 8.91 -6.82 5.79
CA PRO A 702 7.73 -6.23 6.44
C PRO A 702 7.52 -6.73 7.87
N ARG A 703 7.83 -8.00 8.18
CA ARG A 703 7.77 -8.52 9.56
C ARG A 703 8.75 -7.81 10.48
N ASP A 704 9.98 -7.58 10.02
CA ASP A 704 11.01 -6.92 10.81
C ASP A 704 10.72 -5.41 10.97
N TYR A 705 10.24 -4.73 9.91
CA TYR A 705 9.78 -3.33 9.90
C TYR A 705 8.55 -3.09 10.79
N ILE A 706 7.45 -3.81 10.54
CA ILE A 706 6.15 -3.56 11.20
C ILE A 706 6.22 -4.00 12.67
N SER A 707 6.86 -5.13 12.99
CA SER A 707 7.00 -5.53 14.39
C SER A 707 7.91 -4.58 15.19
N ALA A 708 8.84 -3.88 14.55
CA ALA A 708 9.63 -2.83 15.19
C ALA A 708 8.74 -1.60 15.51
N TYR A 709 7.94 -1.13 14.54
CA TYR A 709 7.00 -0.03 14.74
C TYR A 709 5.87 -0.36 15.73
N TYR A 710 5.38 -1.59 15.74
CA TYR A 710 4.33 -2.02 16.67
C TYR A 710 4.85 -2.02 18.12
N ARG A 711 6.05 -2.57 18.37
CA ARG A 711 6.70 -2.48 19.68
C ARG A 711 6.97 -1.04 20.13
N PHE A 712 7.24 -0.14 19.18
CA PHE A 712 7.39 1.30 19.44
C PHE A 712 6.04 1.95 19.81
N ALA A 713 4.98 1.71 19.02
CA ALA A 713 3.63 2.22 19.29
C ALA A 713 3.03 1.67 20.60
N GLN A 714 3.36 0.44 20.99
CA GLN A 714 2.88 -0.17 22.24
C GLN A 714 3.36 0.55 23.52
N GLN A 715 4.29 1.51 23.44
CA GLN A 715 4.67 2.35 24.58
C GLN A 715 3.50 3.13 25.19
N ASN A 716 2.48 3.48 24.39
CA ASN A 716 1.21 4.06 24.86
C ASN A 716 -0.03 3.18 24.53
N GLY A 717 0.18 1.92 24.15
CA GLY A 717 -0.88 1.00 23.73
C GLY A 717 -1.38 1.20 22.28
N GLY A 718 -0.65 1.98 21.47
CA GLY A 718 -0.98 2.24 20.07
C GLY A 718 -0.74 1.04 19.13
N ILE A 719 -1.31 1.11 17.92
CA ILE A 719 -1.27 0.01 16.93
C ILE A 719 -0.52 0.38 15.64
N CYS A 720 -0.21 -0.64 14.84
CA CYS A 720 0.16 -0.48 13.43
C CYS A 720 -1.01 -0.86 12.53
N PHE A 721 -1.13 -0.19 11.39
CA PHE A 721 -2.03 -0.54 10.28
C PHE A 721 -1.19 -0.66 9.01
N SER A 722 -1.11 -1.84 8.40
CA SER A 722 -0.12 -2.16 7.35
C SER A 722 -0.73 -2.85 6.13
N ARG A 723 -0.13 -2.75 4.94
CA ARG A 723 -0.51 -3.59 3.78
C ARG A 723 0.41 -4.79 3.58
N ALA A 724 1.71 -4.60 3.83
CA ALA A 724 2.71 -5.60 3.58
C ALA A 724 2.78 -6.64 4.71
N GLY A 725 3.00 -7.90 4.36
CA GLY A 725 3.20 -8.95 5.36
C GLY A 725 3.72 -10.26 4.77
N TYR A 726 3.96 -11.22 5.67
CA TYR A 726 4.37 -12.58 5.35
C TYR A 726 4.03 -13.50 6.55
N THR A 727 4.58 -14.71 6.61
CA THR A 727 4.46 -15.61 7.78
C THR A 727 4.73 -14.87 9.09
N GLY A 728 3.74 -14.89 9.99
CA GLY A 728 3.75 -14.19 11.28
C GLY A 728 3.04 -12.83 11.30
N ALA A 729 2.40 -12.40 10.20
CA ALA A 729 1.70 -11.11 10.12
C ALA A 729 0.62 -10.90 11.20
N GLN A 730 0.07 -11.98 11.78
CA GLN A 730 -0.89 -11.92 12.89
C GLN A 730 -0.30 -11.36 14.20
N THR A 731 1.02 -11.31 14.34
CA THR A 731 1.74 -10.81 15.54
C THR A 731 1.86 -9.28 15.60
N PHE A 732 1.22 -8.57 14.66
CA PHE A 732 1.07 -7.12 14.63
C PHE A 732 -0.28 -6.82 13.95
N PRO A 733 -1.27 -6.29 14.67
CA PRO A 733 -2.61 -6.90 14.58
C PRO A 733 -3.43 -6.50 13.34
N ALA A 734 -3.27 -5.29 12.81
CA ALA A 734 -4.19 -4.71 11.84
C ALA A 734 -3.57 -4.50 10.44
N HIS A 735 -4.29 -4.94 9.41
CA HIS A 735 -3.83 -4.91 8.02
C HIS A 735 -4.91 -4.44 7.03
N TRP A 736 -4.50 -3.91 5.86
CA TRP A 736 -5.41 -3.50 4.79
C TRP A 736 -5.02 -4.03 3.40
N ALA A 737 -6.02 -4.22 2.54
CA ALA A 737 -5.91 -4.82 1.21
C ALA A 737 -5.19 -3.98 0.12
N GLY A 738 -4.35 -3.03 0.51
CA GLY A 738 -3.65 -2.15 -0.42
C GLY A 738 -4.55 -1.35 -1.36
N ASP A 739 -4.02 -1.03 -2.54
CA ASP A 739 -4.49 0.07 -3.37
C ASP A 739 -5.42 -0.43 -4.50
N GLU A 740 -6.70 -0.03 -4.54
CA GLU A 740 -7.64 -0.42 -5.62
C GLU A 740 -8.54 0.72 -6.14
N ARG A 741 -9.07 0.54 -7.35
CA ARG A 741 -9.98 1.50 -8.01
C ARG A 741 -11.40 1.43 -7.44
N SER A 742 -12.13 2.53 -7.49
CA SER A 742 -13.57 2.58 -7.21
C SER A 742 -14.43 1.84 -8.24
N THR A 743 -14.46 0.50 -8.16
CA THR A 743 -15.19 -0.37 -9.10
C THR A 743 -15.81 -1.59 -8.41
N TRP A 744 -16.86 -2.15 -9.03
CA TRP A 744 -17.48 -3.40 -8.58
C TRP A 744 -16.55 -4.61 -8.65
N ASP A 745 -15.57 -4.62 -9.56
CA ASP A 745 -14.61 -5.73 -9.66
C ASP A 745 -13.54 -5.65 -8.56
N ALA A 746 -13.05 -4.45 -8.23
CA ALA A 746 -12.22 -4.24 -7.05
C ALA A 746 -12.94 -4.68 -5.76
N PHE A 747 -14.23 -4.32 -5.61
CA PHE A 747 -15.03 -4.76 -4.45
C PHE A 747 -15.11 -6.30 -4.33
N LYS A 748 -15.33 -7.02 -5.43
CA LYS A 748 -15.30 -8.51 -5.44
C LYS A 748 -13.92 -9.05 -5.03
N ARG A 749 -12.84 -8.46 -5.55
CA ARG A 749 -11.46 -8.83 -5.20
C ARG A 749 -11.14 -8.56 -3.73
N SER A 750 -11.65 -7.48 -3.15
CA SER A 750 -11.49 -7.19 -1.72
C SER A 750 -12.16 -8.24 -0.83
N ILE A 751 -13.30 -8.81 -1.23
CA ILE A 751 -13.91 -9.93 -0.49
C ILE A 751 -12.99 -11.17 -0.55
N LEU A 752 -12.45 -11.51 -1.74
CA LEU A 752 -11.49 -12.62 -1.90
C LEU A 752 -10.22 -12.41 -1.06
N ALA A 753 -9.67 -11.20 -1.07
CA ALA A 753 -8.51 -10.80 -0.29
C ALA A 753 -8.76 -10.97 1.22
N GLY A 754 -9.85 -10.41 1.75
CA GLY A 754 -10.17 -10.53 3.18
C GLY A 754 -10.42 -11.96 3.67
N LEU A 755 -11.06 -12.81 2.84
CA LEU A 755 -11.28 -14.21 3.20
C LEU A 755 -9.99 -15.03 3.19
N SER A 756 -9.13 -14.84 2.18
CA SER A 756 -7.84 -15.54 2.09
C SER A 756 -6.82 -15.05 3.13
N ALA A 757 -6.77 -13.74 3.40
CA ALA A 757 -6.00 -13.15 4.49
C ALA A 757 -6.45 -13.69 5.86
N GLY A 758 -7.77 -13.77 6.10
CA GLY A 758 -8.33 -14.37 7.31
C GLY A 758 -7.93 -15.84 7.49
N MET A 759 -8.05 -16.65 6.43
CA MET A 759 -7.55 -18.04 6.46
C MET A 759 -6.03 -18.12 6.68
N SER A 760 -5.29 -17.10 6.29
CA SER A 760 -3.84 -17.01 6.50
C SER A 760 -3.46 -16.33 7.84
N GLY A 761 -4.42 -16.20 8.75
CA GLY A 761 -4.19 -15.76 10.14
C GLY A 761 -4.42 -14.27 10.41
N VAL A 762 -4.75 -13.45 9.41
CA VAL A 762 -5.00 -12.02 9.59
C VAL A 762 -6.38 -11.80 10.20
N ILE A 763 -6.45 -11.64 11.52
CA ILE A 763 -7.73 -11.47 12.24
C ILE A 763 -8.34 -10.07 11.97
N PHE A 764 -7.54 -9.01 12.04
CA PHE A 764 -8.01 -7.62 11.93
C PHE A 764 -7.70 -7.03 10.55
N TRP A 765 -8.35 -7.56 9.53
CA TRP A 765 -8.26 -7.09 8.15
C TRP A 765 -9.27 -5.96 7.84
N GLY A 766 -8.88 -5.02 6.99
CA GLY A 766 -9.71 -3.96 6.43
C GLY A 766 -9.42 -3.70 4.95
N TRP A 767 -10.16 -2.77 4.36
CA TRP A 767 -9.97 -2.33 2.97
C TRP A 767 -10.51 -0.92 2.78
N ASP A 768 -10.12 -0.27 1.69
CA ASP A 768 -10.62 1.05 1.31
C ASP A 768 -12.02 0.94 0.71
N LEU A 769 -13.05 1.08 1.55
CA LEU A 769 -14.44 0.88 1.12
C LEU A 769 -14.81 1.82 -0.03
N GLY A 770 -15.37 1.26 -1.11
CA GLY A 770 -15.68 1.98 -2.33
C GLY A 770 -14.47 2.31 -3.21
N GLY A 771 -13.27 1.84 -2.87
CA GLY A 771 -11.99 2.09 -3.55
C GLY A 771 -11.45 3.50 -3.34
N PHE A 772 -10.14 3.65 -3.10
CA PHE A 772 -9.53 4.94 -2.76
C PHE A 772 -9.18 5.83 -3.97
N SER A 773 -9.14 5.25 -5.17
CA SER A 773 -8.57 5.89 -6.37
C SER A 773 -9.42 5.74 -7.63
N GLY A 774 -9.17 6.63 -8.60
CA GLY A 774 -10.02 6.89 -9.75
C GLY A 774 -11.15 7.85 -9.42
N GLU A 775 -12.13 7.98 -10.33
CA GLU A 775 -13.36 8.71 -10.04
C GLU A 775 -14.01 8.20 -8.74
N VAL A 776 -14.68 9.12 -8.03
CA VAL A 776 -15.42 8.75 -6.82
C VAL A 776 -16.49 7.69 -7.14
N PRO A 777 -16.73 6.73 -6.24
CA PRO A 777 -17.73 5.68 -6.45
C PRO A 777 -19.13 6.26 -6.64
N SER A 778 -19.99 5.54 -7.38
CA SER A 778 -21.42 5.82 -7.37
C SER A 778 -21.99 5.64 -5.96
N ALA A 779 -23.07 6.35 -5.62
CA ALA A 779 -23.73 6.20 -4.33
C ALA A 779 -24.16 4.75 -4.05
N GLU A 780 -24.52 3.99 -5.09
CA GLU A 780 -24.80 2.56 -4.95
C GLU A 780 -23.55 1.77 -4.52
N LEU A 781 -22.45 1.86 -5.29
CA LEU A 781 -21.21 1.16 -4.95
C LEU A 781 -20.70 1.55 -3.56
N TYR A 782 -20.78 2.84 -3.20
CA TYR A 782 -20.35 3.34 -1.90
C TYR A 782 -21.19 2.77 -0.75
N VAL A 783 -22.53 2.78 -0.86
CA VAL A 783 -23.40 2.23 0.20
C VAL A 783 -23.29 0.71 0.29
N ARG A 784 -23.19 -0.02 -0.84
CA ARG A 784 -22.93 -1.47 -0.81
C ARG A 784 -21.57 -1.81 -0.18
N SER A 785 -20.54 -1.00 -0.45
CA SER A 785 -19.22 -1.14 0.16
C SER A 785 -19.26 -0.86 1.67
N ALA A 786 -19.95 0.21 2.09
CA ALA A 786 -20.14 0.55 3.51
C ALA A 786 -20.94 -0.54 4.26
N ALA A 787 -21.93 -1.14 3.60
CA ALA A 787 -22.71 -2.26 4.13
C ALA A 787 -21.83 -3.50 4.38
N MET A 788 -20.93 -3.83 3.46
CA MET A 788 -19.98 -4.93 3.62
C MET A 788 -18.90 -4.61 4.67
N ALA A 789 -18.35 -3.39 4.65
CA ALA A 789 -17.33 -2.93 5.60
C ALA A 789 -17.84 -2.87 7.05
N CYS A 790 -19.14 -2.62 7.27
CA CYS A 790 -19.80 -2.77 8.57
C CYS A 790 -19.55 -4.15 9.21
N PHE A 791 -19.51 -5.19 8.37
CA PHE A 791 -19.25 -6.59 8.73
C PHE A 791 -17.87 -7.07 8.26
N CYS A 792 -16.88 -6.17 8.26
CA CYS A 792 -15.45 -6.50 8.19
C CYS A 792 -14.78 -6.29 9.56
N PRO A 793 -13.60 -6.89 9.83
CA PRO A 793 -12.88 -6.68 11.07
C PRO A 793 -12.56 -5.20 11.31
N ILE A 794 -12.12 -4.48 10.27
CA ILE A 794 -11.93 -3.02 10.25
C ILE A 794 -12.82 -2.37 9.18
N MET A 795 -13.50 -1.28 9.54
CA MET A 795 -14.32 -0.48 8.61
C MET A 795 -13.62 0.86 8.37
N GLN A 796 -13.12 1.10 7.15
CA GLN A 796 -12.34 2.30 6.85
C GLN A 796 -12.66 2.85 5.46
N TYR A 797 -12.85 4.16 5.33
CA TYR A 797 -12.74 4.85 4.04
C TYR A 797 -11.40 5.59 3.93
N HIS A 798 -10.89 5.70 2.70
CA HIS A 798 -9.64 6.36 2.37
C HIS A 798 -9.68 6.93 0.93
N ALA A 799 -8.76 7.84 0.60
CA ALA A 799 -8.69 8.49 -0.70
C ALA A 799 -7.24 8.88 -1.06
N GLU A 800 -6.86 8.66 -2.32
CA GLU A 800 -5.46 8.71 -2.78
C GLU A 800 -4.85 10.11 -2.91
N SER A 801 -5.52 11.05 -3.57
CA SER A 801 -4.87 12.30 -4.00
C SER A 801 -5.82 13.43 -4.36
N LYS A 802 -5.27 14.66 -4.34
CA LYS A 802 -5.96 15.89 -4.75
C LYS A 802 -6.02 16.00 -6.27
N ALA A 803 -7.18 15.74 -6.84
CA ALA A 803 -7.48 16.04 -8.24
C ALA A 803 -8.06 17.47 -8.39
N GLU A 804 -8.57 17.83 -9.59
CA GLU A 804 -9.29 19.09 -9.82
C GLU A 804 -10.54 19.25 -8.91
N PHE A 805 -11.14 18.14 -8.51
CA PHE A 805 -12.30 18.06 -7.62
C PHE A 805 -11.96 17.23 -6.37
N ASN A 806 -12.66 17.49 -5.27
CA ASN A 806 -12.47 16.74 -4.02
C ASN A 806 -12.70 15.23 -4.25
N GLN A 807 -11.67 14.43 -3.98
CA GLN A 807 -11.66 12.98 -4.13
C GLN A 807 -11.88 12.22 -2.82
N ASP A 808 -12.14 12.92 -1.71
CA ASP A 808 -12.42 12.28 -0.42
C ASP A 808 -13.53 11.23 -0.55
N ARG A 809 -13.31 10.03 -0.02
CA ARG A 809 -14.35 9.00 0.15
C ARG A 809 -15.19 9.26 1.40
N THR A 810 -15.31 10.53 1.82
CA THR A 810 -16.17 10.95 2.92
C THR A 810 -17.63 10.91 2.47
N PRO A 811 -18.59 10.51 3.34
CA PRO A 811 -19.97 10.26 2.91
C PRO A 811 -20.68 11.48 2.31
N TRP A 812 -20.37 12.68 2.80
CA TRP A 812 -20.90 13.94 2.29
C TRP A 812 -20.28 14.34 0.95
N ASN A 813 -18.97 14.14 0.75
CA ASN A 813 -18.35 14.39 -0.55
C ASN A 813 -18.88 13.43 -1.62
N ILE A 814 -19.06 12.15 -1.29
CA ILE A 814 -19.68 11.19 -2.22
C ILE A 814 -21.13 11.60 -2.54
N ALA A 815 -21.91 12.02 -1.53
CA ALA A 815 -23.28 12.49 -1.75
C ALA A 815 -23.35 13.73 -2.66
N GLU A 816 -22.45 14.71 -2.45
CA GLU A 816 -22.33 15.91 -3.30
C GLU A 816 -21.89 15.54 -4.72
N ARG A 817 -20.77 14.82 -4.86
CA ARG A 817 -20.17 14.46 -6.16
C ARG A 817 -21.06 13.55 -7.01
N SER A 818 -21.84 12.66 -6.39
CA SER A 818 -22.78 11.77 -7.08
C SER A 818 -24.18 12.36 -7.26
N GLY A 819 -24.49 13.48 -6.58
CA GLY A 819 -25.82 14.07 -6.56
C GLY A 819 -26.87 13.24 -5.81
N ASP A 820 -26.45 12.33 -4.93
CA ASP A 820 -27.33 11.38 -4.24
C ASP A 820 -27.04 11.31 -2.73
N ALA A 821 -27.95 11.93 -1.95
CA ALA A 821 -27.88 11.98 -0.49
C ALA A 821 -27.86 10.59 0.19
N ARG A 822 -28.22 9.51 -0.52
CA ARG A 822 -28.18 8.14 0.02
C ARG A 822 -26.76 7.67 0.34
N ALA A 823 -25.72 8.22 -0.28
CA ALA A 823 -24.34 7.94 0.11
C ALA A 823 -24.06 8.35 1.57
N LEU A 824 -24.52 9.54 1.97
CA LEU A 824 -24.40 10.05 3.32
C LEU A 824 -25.27 9.27 4.32
N THR A 825 -26.57 9.11 4.01
CA THR A 825 -27.49 8.45 4.94
C THR A 825 -27.22 6.95 5.09
N GLY A 826 -26.83 6.28 4.00
CA GLY A 826 -26.48 4.86 3.97
C GLY A 826 -25.20 4.57 4.75
N TYR A 827 -24.11 5.31 4.49
CA TYR A 827 -22.88 5.15 5.29
C TYR A 827 -23.14 5.42 6.77
N ARG A 828 -23.86 6.50 7.10
CA ARG A 828 -24.22 6.82 8.48
C ARG A 828 -24.98 5.69 9.16
N TYR A 829 -25.95 5.08 8.47
CA TYR A 829 -26.68 3.93 8.99
C TYR A 829 -25.74 2.78 9.34
N PHE A 830 -24.81 2.43 8.45
CA PHE A 830 -23.86 1.33 8.66
C PHE A 830 -22.77 1.63 9.70
N ALA A 831 -22.26 2.86 9.78
CA ALA A 831 -21.33 3.28 10.83
C ALA A 831 -21.99 3.21 12.23
N ASN A 832 -23.23 3.67 12.34
CA ASN A 832 -24.00 3.57 13.59
C ASN A 832 -24.37 2.12 13.93
N LEU A 833 -24.75 1.28 12.94
CA LEU A 833 -24.97 -0.15 13.13
C LEU A 833 -23.71 -0.87 13.62
N ARG A 834 -22.54 -0.54 13.08
CA ARG A 834 -21.25 -1.08 13.53
C ARG A 834 -20.98 -0.76 15.00
N MET A 835 -21.25 0.47 15.43
CA MET A 835 -21.16 0.85 16.85
C MET A 835 -22.18 0.12 17.71
N SER A 836 -23.40 -0.14 17.21
CA SER A 836 -24.37 -1.00 17.91
C SER A 836 -23.89 -2.45 18.05
N LEU A 837 -23.07 -2.93 17.12
CA LEU A 837 -22.44 -4.26 17.13
C LEU A 837 -21.16 -4.33 18.00
N MET A 838 -20.69 -3.23 18.59
CA MET A 838 -19.42 -3.19 19.34
C MET A 838 -19.27 -4.31 20.41
N PRO A 839 -20.31 -4.67 21.21
CA PRO A 839 -20.21 -5.78 22.15
C PRO A 839 -20.01 -7.15 21.49
N TYR A 840 -20.56 -7.36 20.29
CA TYR A 840 -20.32 -8.55 19.48
C TYR A 840 -18.90 -8.52 18.89
N LEU A 841 -18.48 -7.39 18.33
CA LEU A 841 -17.14 -7.21 17.77
C LEU A 841 -16.05 -7.52 18.80
N GLN A 842 -16.13 -6.95 20.00
CA GLN A 842 -15.18 -7.22 21.09
C GLN A 842 -15.17 -8.70 21.51
N ARG A 843 -16.36 -9.31 21.64
CA ARG A 843 -16.52 -10.72 22.04
C ARG A 843 -15.92 -11.68 21.01
N GLU A 844 -16.22 -11.47 19.73
CA GLU A 844 -15.70 -12.30 18.66
C GLU A 844 -14.22 -12.03 18.40
N ALA A 845 -13.74 -10.78 18.49
CA ALA A 845 -12.31 -10.46 18.42
C ALA A 845 -11.49 -11.22 19.47
N ALA A 846 -11.92 -11.20 20.74
CA ALA A 846 -11.27 -11.92 21.82
C ALA A 846 -11.30 -13.45 21.61
N TRP A 847 -12.42 -13.98 21.10
CA TRP A 847 -12.53 -15.41 20.77
C TRP A 847 -11.63 -15.81 19.58
N CYS A 848 -11.60 -15.00 18.52
CA CYS A 848 -10.77 -15.18 17.34
C CYS A 848 -9.28 -15.22 17.69
N VAL A 849 -8.81 -14.32 18.57
CA VAL A 849 -7.43 -14.33 19.08
C VAL A 849 -7.15 -15.59 19.89
N ALA A 850 -8.04 -15.96 20.83
CA ALA A 850 -7.85 -17.12 21.70
C ALA A 850 -7.81 -18.46 20.95
N GLU A 851 -8.78 -18.69 20.04
CA GLU A 851 -8.87 -19.94 19.27
C GLU A 851 -8.01 -19.95 18.00
N LYS A 852 -7.32 -18.84 17.68
CA LYS A 852 -6.55 -18.65 16.43
C LYS A 852 -7.43 -18.88 15.20
N GLN A 853 -8.48 -18.08 15.11
CA GLN A 853 -9.55 -18.20 14.14
C GLN A 853 -9.87 -16.82 13.52
N PRO A 854 -10.06 -16.69 12.20
CA PRO A 854 -10.38 -15.38 11.62
C PRO A 854 -11.75 -14.87 12.07
N LEU A 855 -11.88 -13.54 12.07
CA LEU A 855 -13.15 -12.83 12.29
C LEU A 855 -13.96 -12.71 10.99
N LEU A 856 -13.30 -12.55 9.84
CA LEU A 856 -13.89 -12.65 8.50
C LEU A 856 -13.67 -14.07 7.96
N ARG A 857 -14.71 -14.91 7.97
CA ARG A 857 -14.57 -16.37 7.85
C ARG A 857 -15.15 -16.89 6.55
N ALA A 858 -14.30 -17.51 5.74
CA ALA A 858 -14.74 -18.27 4.58
C ALA A 858 -15.65 -19.44 4.99
N MET A 859 -16.71 -19.71 4.23
CA MET A 859 -17.78 -20.64 4.61
C MET A 859 -17.27 -22.06 4.93
N LEU A 860 -16.21 -22.53 4.25
CA LEU A 860 -15.63 -23.86 4.52
C LEU A 860 -15.07 -24.04 5.95
N LEU A 861 -14.72 -22.96 6.67
CA LEU A 861 -14.17 -23.08 8.02
C LEU A 861 -15.17 -23.66 9.03
N ASP A 862 -16.47 -23.50 8.76
CA ASP A 862 -17.57 -23.94 9.62
C ASP A 862 -18.44 -25.03 8.94
N PHE A 863 -18.28 -25.23 7.62
CA PHE A 863 -19.14 -26.09 6.80
C PHE A 863 -18.35 -26.89 5.74
N GLU A 864 -17.19 -27.46 6.09
CA GLU A 864 -16.34 -28.22 5.15
C GLU A 864 -17.01 -29.45 4.52
N ASP A 865 -17.90 -30.14 5.25
CA ASP A 865 -18.69 -31.26 4.73
C ASP A 865 -19.79 -30.83 3.71
N ASP A 866 -20.04 -29.53 3.56
CA ASP A 866 -21.07 -28.99 2.66
C ASP A 866 -20.43 -28.56 1.32
N HIS A 867 -20.49 -29.45 0.34
CA HIS A 867 -19.96 -29.21 -1.01
C HIS A 867 -20.49 -27.95 -1.72
N ARG A 868 -21.60 -27.35 -1.27
CA ARG A 868 -22.06 -26.05 -1.77
C ARG A 868 -21.38 -24.89 -1.05
N ALA A 869 -21.12 -25.03 0.25
CA ALA A 869 -20.47 -24.00 1.06
C ALA A 869 -18.99 -23.82 0.72
N ILE A 870 -18.25 -24.90 0.43
CA ILE A 870 -16.79 -24.87 0.24
C ILE A 870 -16.27 -24.01 -0.94
N GLY A 871 -17.13 -23.70 -1.91
CA GLY A 871 -16.82 -22.86 -3.07
C GLY A 871 -17.30 -21.41 -2.96
N LEU A 872 -17.99 -21.04 -1.87
CA LEU A 872 -18.56 -19.70 -1.73
C LEU A 872 -17.50 -18.71 -1.27
N TRP A 873 -17.32 -17.68 -2.08
CA TRP A 873 -16.39 -16.57 -1.86
C TRP A 873 -17.10 -15.23 -1.73
N ASP A 874 -18.38 -15.14 -2.11
CA ASP A 874 -19.19 -13.93 -2.15
C ASP A 874 -20.23 -13.86 -1.00
N GLN A 875 -20.11 -14.77 -0.05
CA GLN A 875 -20.77 -14.77 1.26
C GLN A 875 -19.87 -15.45 2.29
N TYR A 876 -20.00 -15.08 3.56
CA TYR A 876 -19.07 -15.46 4.63
C TYR A 876 -19.75 -15.47 6.01
N LEU A 877 -19.08 -16.06 7.01
CA LEU A 877 -19.43 -15.79 8.41
C LEU A 877 -18.60 -14.60 8.94
N PHE A 878 -19.20 -13.77 9.77
CA PHE A 878 -18.54 -12.67 10.48
C PHE A 878 -18.64 -12.91 11.99
N GLY A 879 -17.54 -13.35 12.59
CA GLY A 879 -17.58 -14.11 13.85
C GLY A 879 -18.27 -15.47 13.66
N ARG A 880 -18.69 -16.13 14.75
CA ARG A 880 -19.28 -17.48 14.70
C ARG A 880 -20.75 -17.56 14.27
N ASP A 881 -21.47 -16.44 14.40
CA ASP A 881 -22.93 -16.44 14.49
C ASP A 881 -23.66 -15.76 13.33
N LEU A 882 -23.01 -14.83 12.63
CA LEU A 882 -23.60 -14.01 11.55
C LEU A 882 -23.12 -14.46 10.17
N LEU A 883 -24.03 -14.93 9.32
CA LEU A 883 -23.78 -15.13 7.88
C LEU A 883 -24.13 -13.85 7.13
N VAL A 884 -23.20 -13.36 6.30
CA VAL A 884 -23.29 -12.10 5.56
C VAL A 884 -23.09 -12.37 4.06
N ALA A 885 -23.94 -11.81 3.21
CA ALA A 885 -23.88 -12.00 1.76
C ALA A 885 -24.04 -10.67 1.00
N PRO A 886 -22.96 -9.87 0.81
CA PRO A 886 -23.06 -8.54 0.21
C PRO A 886 -23.63 -8.52 -1.22
N ILE A 887 -24.29 -7.43 -1.61
CA ILE A 887 -24.64 -7.19 -3.02
C ILE A 887 -23.40 -6.70 -3.75
N ILE A 888 -22.93 -7.46 -4.75
CA ILE A 888 -21.62 -7.27 -5.41
C ILE A 888 -21.73 -6.89 -6.90
N ARG A 889 -22.91 -6.44 -7.35
CA ARG A 889 -23.19 -6.01 -8.73
C ARG A 889 -24.13 -4.81 -8.72
N GLU A 890 -23.96 -3.96 -9.72
CA GLU A 890 -24.75 -2.73 -9.90
C GLU A 890 -26.22 -3.02 -10.23
N GLY A 891 -27.13 -2.24 -9.64
CA GLY A 891 -28.57 -2.35 -9.83
C GLY A 891 -29.23 -3.57 -9.17
N GLU A 892 -28.48 -4.48 -8.54
CA GLU A 892 -29.06 -5.64 -7.87
C GLU A 892 -29.73 -5.23 -6.54
N THR A 893 -31.02 -5.56 -6.43
CA THR A 893 -31.86 -5.32 -5.23
C THR A 893 -32.30 -6.62 -4.55
N ALA A 894 -31.81 -7.75 -5.05
CA ALA A 894 -31.95 -9.08 -4.47
C ALA A 894 -30.85 -9.98 -5.02
N ARG A 895 -30.39 -10.95 -4.24
CA ARG A 895 -29.40 -11.96 -4.67
C ARG A 895 -29.76 -13.36 -4.19
N GLU A 896 -29.14 -14.36 -4.80
CA GLU A 896 -29.10 -15.71 -4.27
C GLU A 896 -28.16 -15.76 -3.05
N VAL A 897 -28.61 -16.41 -1.97
CA VAL A 897 -27.83 -16.69 -0.76
C VAL A 897 -28.01 -18.15 -0.40
N TYR A 898 -26.89 -18.88 -0.27
CA TYR A 898 -26.91 -20.25 0.26
C TYR A 898 -26.86 -20.23 1.77
N LEU A 899 -27.82 -20.91 2.41
CA LEU A 899 -27.85 -21.06 3.86
C LEU A 899 -27.52 -22.51 4.21
N PRO A 900 -26.41 -22.81 4.92
CA PRO A 900 -26.07 -24.15 5.37
C PRO A 900 -27.13 -24.78 6.26
N LYS A 901 -27.09 -26.10 6.45
CA LYS A 901 -28.11 -26.86 7.22
C LYS A 901 -28.35 -26.26 8.62
N GLY A 902 -29.61 -26.08 8.97
CA GLY A 902 -30.07 -25.44 10.22
C GLY A 902 -31.24 -24.52 9.94
N ARG A 903 -31.52 -23.57 10.85
CA ARG A 903 -32.40 -22.43 10.57
C ARG A 903 -31.64 -21.13 10.82
N TRP A 904 -32.03 -20.10 10.08
CA TRP A 904 -31.31 -18.84 10.01
C TRP A 904 -32.29 -17.68 10.10
N TRP A 905 -32.03 -16.75 11.01
CA TRP A 905 -32.89 -15.60 11.28
C TRP A 905 -32.37 -14.36 10.56
N HIS A 906 -33.13 -13.84 9.60
CA HIS A 906 -32.73 -12.65 8.85
C HIS A 906 -32.87 -11.39 9.72
N LEU A 907 -31.74 -10.73 10.01
CA LEU A 907 -31.63 -9.66 11.00
C LEU A 907 -32.57 -8.47 10.72
N PHE A 908 -32.61 -8.00 9.46
CA PHE A 908 -33.42 -6.85 9.05
C PHE A 908 -34.89 -7.18 8.73
N GLN A 909 -35.16 -8.38 8.20
CA GLN A 909 -36.50 -8.77 7.73
C GLN A 909 -37.36 -9.48 8.79
N ASN A 910 -36.84 -9.72 9.99
CA ASN A 910 -37.60 -10.32 11.11
C ASN A 910 -38.28 -11.65 10.70
N ARG A 911 -37.54 -12.51 9.98
CA ARG A 911 -38.07 -13.81 9.49
C ARG A 911 -37.04 -14.93 9.48
N TRP A 912 -37.53 -16.16 9.66
CA TRP A 912 -36.75 -17.38 9.52
C TRP A 912 -36.62 -17.83 8.07
N TYR A 913 -35.48 -18.46 7.80
CA TYR A 913 -35.18 -19.24 6.61
C TYR A 913 -34.67 -20.62 7.02
N ASP A 914 -35.12 -21.66 6.33
CA ASP A 914 -34.63 -23.02 6.54
C ASP A 914 -33.41 -23.27 5.64
N GLY A 915 -32.34 -23.82 6.21
CA GLY A 915 -31.06 -24.05 5.54
C GLY A 915 -30.98 -25.36 4.75
N GLY A 916 -29.78 -25.64 4.23
CA GLY A 916 -29.51 -26.70 3.26
C GLY A 916 -29.91 -26.35 1.82
N GLN A 917 -30.18 -25.07 1.54
CA GLN A 917 -30.72 -24.61 0.26
C GLN A 917 -30.35 -23.14 -0.04
N THR A 918 -30.51 -22.77 -1.30
CA THR A 918 -30.33 -21.39 -1.79
C THR A 918 -31.66 -20.66 -1.79
N HIS A 919 -31.67 -19.42 -1.32
CA HIS A 919 -32.84 -18.54 -1.30
C HIS A 919 -32.60 -17.29 -2.13
N GLN A 920 -33.63 -16.79 -2.81
CA GLN A 920 -33.62 -15.43 -3.34
C GLN A 920 -33.96 -14.46 -2.21
N VAL A 921 -33.02 -13.59 -1.86
CA VAL A 921 -33.12 -12.68 -0.72
C VAL A 921 -33.16 -11.25 -1.24
N ALA A 922 -34.24 -10.53 -0.95
CA ALA A 922 -34.34 -9.09 -1.22
C ALA A 922 -33.36 -8.32 -0.33
N SER A 923 -32.71 -7.32 -0.90
CA SER A 923 -31.78 -6.41 -0.22
C SER A 923 -31.87 -5.03 -0.87
N PRO A 924 -32.78 -4.13 -0.41
CA PRO A 924 -32.79 -2.74 -0.84
C PRO A 924 -31.43 -2.06 -0.53
N LEU A 925 -31.20 -0.86 -1.06
CA LEU A 925 -29.87 -0.22 -0.99
C LEU A 925 -29.36 -0.06 0.45
N GLU A 926 -30.23 0.30 1.39
CA GLU A 926 -29.88 0.48 2.81
C GLU A 926 -29.79 -0.83 3.63
N GLU A 927 -29.95 -2.00 3.00
CA GLU A 927 -29.84 -3.31 3.65
C GLU A 927 -28.75 -4.19 3.01
N ILE A 928 -28.25 -5.15 3.80
CA ILE A 928 -27.40 -6.25 3.39
C ILE A 928 -27.99 -7.56 3.97
N PRO A 929 -28.03 -8.68 3.23
CA PRO A 929 -28.49 -9.96 3.77
C PRO A 929 -27.56 -10.41 4.91
N VAL A 930 -28.10 -10.43 6.13
CA VAL A 930 -27.41 -10.85 7.35
C VAL A 930 -28.32 -11.79 8.13
N PHE A 931 -27.78 -12.95 8.48
CA PHE A 931 -28.51 -14.03 9.11
C PHE A 931 -27.83 -14.48 10.40
N LEU A 932 -28.57 -14.45 11.50
CA LEU A 932 -28.15 -14.99 12.79
C LEU A 932 -28.54 -16.49 12.85
N ARG A 933 -27.58 -17.39 13.09
CA ARG A 933 -27.84 -18.84 13.18
C ARG A 933 -28.78 -19.18 14.34
N GLN A 934 -29.60 -20.22 14.18
CA GLN A 934 -30.40 -20.74 15.29
C GLN A 934 -29.51 -21.14 16.48
N GLY A 935 -29.95 -20.81 17.69
CA GLY A 935 -29.23 -21.04 18.96
C GLY A 935 -28.25 -19.93 19.35
N ALA A 936 -27.88 -19.02 18.44
CA ALA A 936 -26.94 -17.94 18.75
C ALA A 936 -27.59 -16.77 19.52
N ALA A 937 -26.73 -15.97 20.17
CA ALA A 937 -27.11 -14.70 20.76
C ALA A 937 -26.17 -13.57 20.35
N LEU A 938 -26.74 -12.50 19.80
CA LEU A 938 -26.08 -11.30 19.33
C LEU A 938 -26.21 -10.19 20.38
N PRO A 939 -25.13 -9.87 21.14
CA PRO A 939 -25.11 -8.74 22.05
C PRO A 939 -24.96 -7.45 21.25
N LEU A 940 -25.76 -6.46 21.61
CA LEU A 940 -25.86 -5.15 20.98
C LEU A 940 -25.86 -4.08 22.07
N ALA A 941 -25.39 -2.88 21.74
CA ALA A 941 -25.49 -1.71 22.60
C ALA A 941 -26.14 -0.54 21.86
N PHE A 942 -26.92 0.26 22.58
CA PHE A 942 -27.55 1.47 22.05
C PHE A 942 -27.45 2.62 23.03
N HIS A 943 -27.41 3.85 22.53
CA HIS A 943 -27.26 5.03 23.38
C HIS A 943 -28.60 5.58 23.89
N HIS A 944 -29.53 5.89 22.98
CA HIS A 944 -30.87 6.43 23.33
C HIS A 944 -32.04 5.61 22.78
N GLU A 945 -31.90 5.03 21.59
CA GLU A 945 -32.96 4.29 20.90
C GLU A 945 -32.47 2.87 20.57
N ALA A 946 -33.19 1.84 21.02
CA ALA A 946 -32.86 0.44 20.79
C ALA A 946 -33.25 -0.03 19.37
N ARG A 947 -32.66 0.58 18.35
CA ARG A 947 -32.92 0.31 16.93
C ARG A 947 -31.62 0.25 16.13
N LEU A 948 -31.50 -0.75 15.25
CA LEU A 948 -30.36 -0.90 14.34
C LEU A 948 -30.17 0.38 13.48
N GLY A 949 -28.94 0.91 13.48
CA GLY A 949 -28.60 2.17 12.80
C GLY A 949 -29.27 3.42 13.41
N ALA A 950 -29.70 3.39 14.67
CA ALA A 950 -29.97 4.60 15.44
C ALA A 950 -28.66 5.31 15.82
N SER A 951 -28.72 6.62 16.09
CA SER A 951 -27.52 7.40 16.39
C SER A 951 -26.76 6.87 17.61
N MET A 952 -25.46 6.70 17.45
CA MET A 952 -24.50 6.27 18.45
C MET A 952 -23.43 7.36 18.65
N PRO A 953 -22.85 7.49 19.86
CA PRO A 953 -21.64 8.28 20.09
C PRO A 953 -20.39 7.59 19.53
N ALA A 954 -19.29 8.33 19.43
CA ALA A 954 -17.96 7.80 19.13
C ALA A 954 -17.35 7.10 20.37
N ASP A 955 -17.58 7.62 21.58
CA ASP A 955 -17.34 6.90 22.85
C ASP A 955 -18.02 5.52 22.84
N ILE A 956 -17.20 4.47 22.84
CA ILE A 956 -17.63 3.06 22.83
C ILE A 956 -18.24 2.60 24.15
N ASP A 957 -17.99 3.32 25.25
CA ASP A 957 -18.47 3.01 26.61
C ASP A 957 -19.71 3.83 27.02
N ALA A 958 -20.01 4.92 26.31
CA ALA A 958 -21.23 5.73 26.48
C ALA A 958 -22.59 5.04 26.20
N PRO A 959 -22.72 3.93 25.42
CA PRO A 959 -24.00 3.25 25.22
C PRO A 959 -24.62 2.67 26.51
N GLY A 960 -25.73 3.25 26.96
CA GLY A 960 -26.41 2.86 28.21
C GLY A 960 -27.41 1.71 28.10
N ILE A 961 -27.80 1.31 26.88
CA ILE A 961 -28.83 0.28 26.65
C ILE A 961 -28.18 -0.98 26.07
N ALA A 962 -27.87 -1.94 26.94
CA ALA A 962 -27.46 -3.28 26.51
C ALA A 962 -28.66 -4.10 26.03
N VAL A 963 -28.50 -4.85 24.94
CA VAL A 963 -29.51 -5.75 24.36
C VAL A 963 -28.86 -7.08 23.98
N LEU A 964 -29.56 -8.19 24.17
CA LEU A 964 -29.15 -9.52 23.70
C LEU A 964 -30.27 -10.10 22.82
N LEU A 965 -30.02 -10.15 21.51
CA LEU A 965 -30.93 -10.78 20.55
C LEU A 965 -30.65 -12.28 20.46
N ILE A 966 -31.63 -13.11 20.77
CA ILE A 966 -31.52 -14.58 20.85
C ILE A 966 -32.29 -15.21 19.69
N ALA A 967 -31.57 -15.86 18.78
CA ALA A 967 -32.13 -16.52 17.61
C ALA A 967 -32.61 -17.95 17.94
N GLY A 968 -33.67 -18.09 18.74
CA GLY A 968 -34.38 -19.36 18.95
C GLY A 968 -33.53 -20.48 19.57
N LEU A 969 -33.57 -20.59 20.89
CA LEU A 969 -32.93 -21.71 21.62
C LEU A 969 -33.70 -23.02 21.44
N GLU A 970 -32.98 -24.14 21.30
CA GLU A 970 -33.58 -25.47 21.25
C GLU A 970 -33.92 -26.00 22.65
N PRO A 971 -34.93 -26.90 22.80
CA PRO A 971 -35.20 -27.56 24.07
C PRO A 971 -33.97 -28.32 24.59
N GLY A 972 -33.56 -28.05 25.82
CA GLY A 972 -32.35 -28.59 26.43
C GLY A 972 -31.06 -27.82 26.08
N ALA A 973 -31.09 -26.85 25.17
CA ALA A 973 -29.98 -25.94 24.95
C ALA A 973 -29.92 -24.87 26.06
N GLY A 974 -28.69 -24.47 26.40
CA GLY A 974 -28.40 -23.41 27.36
C GLY A 974 -27.39 -22.41 26.79
N LEU A 975 -27.64 -21.12 27.01
CA LEU A 975 -26.79 -20.02 26.61
C LEU A 975 -26.27 -19.29 27.85
N ARG A 976 -24.97 -19.00 27.89
CA ARG A 976 -24.34 -18.17 28.92
C ARG A 976 -23.81 -16.88 28.31
N HIS A 977 -24.17 -15.73 28.87
CA HIS A 977 -23.69 -14.44 28.41
C HIS A 977 -23.68 -13.42 29.55
N ASP A 978 -22.48 -12.93 29.92
CA ASP A 978 -22.28 -11.80 30.86
C ASP A 978 -23.22 -11.86 32.09
N GLY A 979 -23.03 -12.88 32.93
CA GLY A 979 -23.82 -13.12 34.15
C GLY A 979 -25.25 -13.66 33.94
N LEU A 980 -25.69 -13.88 32.70
CA LEU A 980 -26.93 -14.59 32.38
C LEU A 980 -26.68 -16.07 32.08
N GLU A 981 -27.58 -16.92 32.56
CA GLU A 981 -27.79 -18.28 32.06
C GLU A 981 -29.23 -18.38 31.54
N ILE A 982 -29.40 -18.76 30.27
CA ILE A 982 -30.70 -18.84 29.60
C ILE A 982 -30.88 -20.25 29.07
N ALA A 983 -31.92 -20.97 29.50
CA ALA A 983 -32.19 -22.34 29.07
C ALA A 983 -33.65 -22.50 28.62
N VAL A 984 -33.94 -23.48 27.76
CA VAL A 984 -35.32 -23.81 27.36
C VAL A 984 -35.71 -25.21 27.79
N SER A 985 -36.83 -25.32 28.51
CA SER A 985 -37.45 -26.58 28.92
C SER A 985 -38.95 -26.48 28.78
N ASP A 986 -39.60 -27.46 28.13
CA ASP A 986 -41.06 -27.54 27.98
C ASP A 986 -41.71 -26.28 27.36
N GLY A 987 -40.98 -25.57 26.50
CA GLY A 987 -41.41 -24.32 25.85
C GLY A 987 -41.29 -23.06 26.74
N VAL A 988 -40.88 -23.22 28.00
CA VAL A 988 -40.57 -22.12 28.92
C VAL A 988 -39.08 -21.77 28.80
N VAL A 989 -38.79 -20.48 28.59
CA VAL A 989 -37.43 -19.95 28.76
C VAL A 989 -37.20 -19.70 30.25
N ARG A 990 -36.10 -20.22 30.79
CA ARG A 990 -35.61 -19.93 32.13
C ARG A 990 -34.39 -19.02 32.03
N VAL A 991 -34.42 -17.88 32.73
CA VAL A 991 -33.30 -16.93 32.83
C VAL A 991 -32.85 -16.88 34.29
N THR A 992 -31.61 -17.29 34.55
CA THR A 992 -30.90 -16.96 35.79
C THR A 992 -30.00 -15.76 35.51
N SER A 993 -30.08 -14.72 36.33
CA SER A 993 -29.27 -13.50 36.19
C SER A 993 -28.55 -13.16 37.49
N GLN A 994 -27.23 -13.04 37.39
CA GLN A 994 -26.34 -12.51 38.43
C GLN A 994 -25.90 -11.06 38.13
N ARG A 995 -26.49 -10.42 37.09
CA ARG A 995 -26.11 -9.07 36.66
C ARG A 995 -26.54 -8.01 37.65
N THR A 996 -25.68 -7.01 37.84
CA THR A 996 -26.01 -5.74 38.51
C THR A 996 -26.46 -4.64 37.55
N ARG A 997 -26.14 -4.74 36.25
CA ARG A 997 -26.54 -3.80 35.19
C ARG A 997 -27.70 -4.35 34.34
N PRO A 998 -28.73 -3.54 34.02
CA PRO A 998 -29.81 -3.89 33.09
C PRO A 998 -29.32 -4.39 31.73
N ILE A 999 -30.12 -5.25 31.09
CA ILE A 999 -29.92 -5.73 29.71
C ILE A 999 -31.27 -6.18 29.15
N LYS A 1000 -31.65 -5.75 27.95
CA LYS A 1000 -32.92 -6.18 27.32
C LYS A 1000 -32.71 -7.51 26.61
N LEU A 1001 -33.61 -8.48 26.81
CA LEU A 1001 -33.61 -9.72 26.02
C LEU A 1001 -34.62 -9.57 24.88
N VAL A 1002 -34.21 -9.91 23.66
CA VAL A 1002 -35.10 -9.95 22.48
C VAL A 1002 -35.03 -11.35 21.90
N PHE A 1003 -36.17 -12.00 21.67
CA PHE A 1003 -36.21 -13.35 21.12
C PHE A 1003 -36.79 -13.34 19.71
N ALA A 1004 -36.10 -13.97 18.76
CA ALA A 1004 -36.59 -14.17 17.39
C ALA A 1004 -37.89 -15.00 17.32
N ASN A 1005 -38.11 -15.86 18.33
CA ASN A 1005 -39.37 -16.55 18.56
C ASN A 1005 -39.86 -16.17 19.97
N PRO A 1006 -41.06 -15.57 20.13
CA PRO A 1006 -41.65 -15.33 21.43
C PRO A 1006 -41.77 -16.66 22.22
N PRO A 1007 -41.26 -16.75 23.45
CA PRO A 1007 -41.35 -17.98 24.24
C PRO A 1007 -42.77 -18.21 24.75
N ALA A 1008 -43.17 -19.48 24.93
CA ALA A 1008 -44.52 -19.82 25.40
C ALA A 1008 -44.73 -19.48 26.89
N GLY A 1009 -43.63 -19.36 27.64
CA GLY A 1009 -43.58 -18.82 29.00
C GLY A 1009 -42.15 -18.40 29.35
N LEU A 1010 -42.01 -17.58 30.39
CA LEU A 1010 -40.72 -17.07 30.84
C LEU A 1010 -40.64 -17.13 32.37
N GLU A 1011 -39.51 -17.62 32.88
CA GLU A 1011 -39.21 -17.76 34.30
C GLU A 1011 -37.88 -17.04 34.59
N LEU A 1012 -37.89 -16.01 35.43
CA LEU A 1012 -36.71 -15.21 35.80
C LEU A 1012 -36.34 -15.48 37.25
N ASN A 1013 -35.12 -15.96 37.51
CA ASN A 1013 -34.62 -16.30 38.84
C ASN A 1013 -35.60 -17.18 39.67
N GLY A 1014 -36.25 -18.15 39.01
CA GLY A 1014 -37.23 -19.06 39.64
C GLY A 1014 -38.67 -18.52 39.72
N MET A 1015 -38.97 -17.34 39.17
CA MET A 1015 -40.30 -16.73 39.18
C MET A 1015 -40.89 -16.59 37.77
N LEU A 1016 -42.07 -17.18 37.54
CA LEU A 1016 -42.83 -17.04 36.30
C LEU A 1016 -43.27 -15.58 36.05
N GLN A 1017 -43.21 -15.17 34.80
CA GLN A 1017 -43.39 -13.78 34.35
C GLN A 1017 -44.67 -13.62 33.50
N PRO A 1018 -45.43 -12.51 33.64
CA PRO A 1018 -46.65 -12.27 32.87
C PRO A 1018 -46.36 -11.96 31.39
N ALA A 1019 -47.28 -12.32 30.49
CA ALA A 1019 -47.05 -12.31 29.03
C ALA A 1019 -46.86 -10.93 28.38
N SER A 1020 -47.01 -9.83 29.11
CA SER A 1020 -46.87 -8.46 28.58
C SER A 1020 -45.41 -7.94 28.59
N THR A 1021 -44.37 -8.83 28.59
CA THR A 1021 -43.00 -8.48 29.09
C THR A 1021 -41.69 -9.14 28.50
N LEU A 1022 -40.56 -8.37 28.35
CA LEU A 1022 -39.09 -8.71 28.14
C LEU A 1022 -37.96 -7.69 28.60
N GLU A 1023 -38.03 -6.36 28.41
CA GLU A 1023 -37.05 -5.32 28.88
C GLU A 1023 -36.73 -5.32 30.39
N LEU A 1024 -35.52 -5.70 30.80
CA LEU A 1024 -35.23 -6.04 32.20
C LEU A 1024 -34.67 -4.90 33.08
N THR A 1025 -35.35 -4.63 34.20
CA THR A 1025 -34.90 -3.79 35.32
C THR A 1025 -34.69 -4.60 36.61
N GLY A 1026 -34.54 -5.92 36.48
CA GLY A 1026 -34.61 -6.87 37.61
C GLY A 1026 -36.06 -7.22 37.95
N THR A 1027 -36.31 -8.50 38.23
CA THR A 1027 -37.62 -9.13 38.55
C THR A 1027 -38.80 -8.95 37.57
N GLU A 1028 -38.76 -7.97 36.67
CA GLU A 1028 -39.75 -7.66 35.61
C GLU A 1028 -39.07 -7.24 34.28
N LEU A 1029 -39.90 -6.89 33.28
CA LEU A 1029 -39.66 -7.06 31.84
C LEU A 1029 -40.68 -6.15 31.00
N THR A 1030 -40.46 -5.77 29.71
CA THR A 1030 -41.46 -5.30 28.64
C THR A 1030 -41.20 -5.90 27.19
N MET A 1031 -42.13 -6.63 26.50
CA MET A 1031 -41.81 -7.39 25.24
C MET A 1031 -41.47 -6.40 24.10
N PHE A 1032 -40.36 -6.58 23.36
CA PHE A 1032 -40.05 -5.73 22.20
C PHE A 1032 -40.34 -6.43 20.87
N ASP A 1033 -41.33 -5.92 20.13
CA ASP A 1033 -41.40 -6.13 18.69
C ASP A 1033 -40.15 -5.52 18.04
N LEU A 1034 -39.44 -6.30 17.21
CA LEU A 1034 -38.37 -5.75 16.38
C LEU A 1034 -38.97 -4.62 15.52
N PRO A 1035 -38.41 -3.40 15.56
CA PRO A 1035 -39.02 -2.27 14.86
C PRO A 1035 -39.07 -2.58 13.36
N ALA A 1036 -40.27 -2.52 12.79
CA ALA A 1036 -40.45 -2.63 11.35
C ALA A 1036 -39.59 -1.56 10.67
N VAL A 1037 -38.62 -2.00 9.86
CA VAL A 1037 -37.76 -1.12 9.08
C VAL A 1037 -38.64 -0.32 8.14
N ARG A 1038 -38.95 0.93 8.51
CA ARG A 1038 -39.61 1.86 7.59
C ARG A 1038 -38.59 2.23 6.52
N SER A 1039 -38.89 1.89 5.27
CA SER A 1039 -38.16 2.38 4.11
C SER A 1039 -38.03 3.91 4.20
N PRO A 1040 -36.86 4.51 3.94
CA PRO A 1040 -36.61 5.94 4.17
C PRO A 1040 -37.29 6.89 3.16
N GLN A 1041 -38.42 6.47 2.57
CA GLN A 1041 -39.25 7.31 1.70
C GLN A 1041 -40.45 7.88 2.46
N GLN A 1042 -40.22 8.92 3.26
CA GLN A 1042 -41.14 10.04 3.40
C GLN A 1042 -40.44 11.22 4.10
N PRO A 1043 -40.30 12.40 3.45
CA PRO A 1043 -39.88 13.61 4.15
C PRO A 1043 -40.97 14.02 5.15
N ALA A 1044 -40.55 14.47 6.33
CA ALA A 1044 -41.46 15.13 7.26
C ALA A 1044 -41.90 16.49 6.67
N THR A 1045 -43.20 16.75 6.72
CA THR A 1045 -43.84 18.05 6.38
C THR A 1045 -43.71 19.04 7.51
#